data_AF-A0AAV4I575-F1
#
_entry.id   AF-A0AAV4I575-F1
#
_cell.length_a   1.000
_cell.length_b   1.000
_cell.length_c   1.000
_cell.angle_alpha   90.00
_cell.angle_beta   90.00
_cell.angle_gamma   90.00
#
_symmetry.space_group_name_H-M   'P 1'
#
loop_
_entity.id
_entity.type
_entity.pdbx_description
1 polymer ?
#
loop_
_entity_poly.entity_id
_entity_poly.type
_entity_poly.pdbx_seq_one_letter_code
_entity_poly.pdbx_strand_id
1 'polypeptide(L)'
;MAVNMDVKNYRYRGVQKLNYYNESPDTLKKVFYHLYFNAFQPGSEMDIHLKNISDPDQRMINNKGTKADPTYESRISLLKPNEIGYLKVLSLKQDGIPLSYKVEGTILEVTLNTFLSPRNSTVLEMTFEGQVPLQIRRSGRNSNDGIALSMTQWYPKIAEYDTQGWHTDPYIAREFQGVWGDFDVSITIDKNYMIGGTGYLQNHNEIGFGYEDEEGIVEVKKHRGKTKTWRFIAPNVHDFAWVADPKLIHDKLIGPNNVTLHFLYKDKNRFKKNWQAIQPKMSEVMQFFNTHIGDYPWNQYSFLQGGDGGMEYAMCTLVAGGENYDGLLGTCIHELAHSWFQHALASNESLYAWMDEGFTSYISTLAKTALNGANGNPFERAYKTYTSLAISGEEEPATTHADRFSHNFMYSISAYVKGQIFLSQLGYIIGNENLSKALKKYYVDFKMKHPFPNDFIRSAEKVSDIHLGWYLNEWIETTHQIDYAIEKVQSKGDKTRVTLKRLGQMPMPIDVEVEYQDGTKALFYIPLRMMRGEKPNENLSIKRIVLDDWAWAYPSYQFEISKDVSQIKLIKIDPSGLMADVHKGDPFEITKQIEIYADFFKTLNKNYVDPISASELNAKGIKKMLEGTDPYTVFVSQRNIEQSKLYSETVSSNIGIQYAFIDKKIYITNIIKDSPADRKDLKIGDEITSILDFNVEEFGEQITVLLNGAVGSNINLTTLRNGKQTKHAIPVQHMGYNSCVPLFKKIDSDVGYIALREFSKQAYKEVETALAFLKTEGAKAIILDLRGNPGGLLEQAVDIVSLFVPKRTKVVTVKGKKQTHFKEYFTPKKPLDTEIPLIILVNSRSASSSEIVAGSLQDLDRAVIIGQRSFGKGLVQRYFDLKYDTQVKITIARYYTPSGRCIQALDYSKRDALGHAQQIGNQEDIFKTKGGRSVFGGGGISPDIVLKSISDSELIQQMERNYLIFKFVNEYISTQNIEKRKSFSFLDSDWQTFRIYYKNILEHSREEKVLAIQKTLEKYDYNPENRQKLAVKWIDELTEKTLKDLENLREPISKSIEIEVARRIYDEKTLLESKLEKEKIIKKSINVLKSGAYKKLIGK
;
A
#
# COMPACT_ATOMS: atom_id res chain seq x y z
N MET A 1 -51.63 -10.02 2.14
CA MET A 1 -51.21 -9.46 0.84
C MET A 1 -51.36 -10.52 -0.25
N ALA A 2 -51.86 -10.18 -1.44
CA ALA A 2 -51.98 -11.12 -2.56
C ALA A 2 -51.50 -10.48 -3.86
N VAL A 3 -50.69 -11.22 -4.63
CA VAL A 3 -50.00 -10.70 -5.81
C VAL A 3 -50.08 -11.69 -6.97
N ASN A 4 -50.32 -11.17 -8.17
CA ASN A 4 -50.33 -11.93 -9.41
C ASN A 4 -49.16 -11.49 -10.30
N MET A 5 -48.20 -12.39 -10.51
CA MET A 5 -46.94 -12.15 -11.21
C MET A 5 -47.01 -12.61 -12.67
N ASP A 6 -46.81 -11.68 -13.61
CA ASP A 6 -46.57 -11.98 -15.03
C ASP A 6 -45.06 -12.07 -15.26
N VAL A 7 -44.55 -13.30 -15.34
CA VAL A 7 -43.12 -13.59 -15.57
C VAL A 7 -42.66 -13.30 -17.00
N LYS A 8 -43.57 -13.10 -17.96
CA LYS A 8 -43.20 -12.80 -19.35
C LYS A 8 -42.79 -11.34 -19.51
N ASN A 9 -43.52 -10.45 -18.83
CA ASN A 9 -43.27 -9.01 -18.88
C ASN A 9 -42.66 -8.46 -17.59
N TYR A 10 -42.48 -9.32 -16.57
CA TYR A 10 -41.93 -9.00 -15.25
C TYR A 10 -42.67 -7.88 -14.53
N ARG A 11 -44.00 -7.91 -14.61
CA ARG A 11 -44.91 -6.97 -13.96
C ARG A 11 -45.89 -7.73 -13.10
N TYR A 12 -46.39 -7.09 -12.06
CA TYR A 12 -47.33 -7.70 -11.13
C TYR A 12 -48.31 -6.68 -10.60
N ARG A 13 -49.49 -7.18 -10.21
CA ARG A 13 -50.48 -6.39 -9.47
C ARG A 13 -50.69 -7.01 -8.11
N GLY A 14 -50.76 -6.15 -7.10
CA GLY A 14 -50.89 -6.54 -5.71
C GLY A 14 -52.06 -5.85 -5.03
N VAL A 15 -52.63 -6.56 -4.07
CA VAL A 15 -53.52 -6.01 -3.06
C VAL A 15 -52.90 -6.22 -1.68
N GLN A 16 -52.80 -5.15 -0.91
CA GLN A 16 -52.32 -5.15 0.46
C GLN A 16 -53.46 -4.67 1.35
N LYS A 17 -53.69 -5.40 2.44
CA LYS A 17 -54.53 -4.98 3.54
C LYS A 17 -53.64 -5.00 4.77
N LEU A 18 -53.44 -3.84 5.39
CA LEU A 18 -52.61 -3.65 6.56
C LEU A 18 -53.51 -3.22 7.72
N ASN A 19 -53.55 -4.03 8.78
CA ASN A 19 -54.11 -3.60 10.05
C ASN A 19 -52.98 -2.92 10.83
N TYR A 20 -52.99 -1.58 10.88
CA TYR A 20 -51.92 -0.82 11.51
C TYR A 20 -52.33 -0.39 12.91
N TYR A 21 -51.49 -0.68 13.90
CA TYR A 21 -51.70 -0.35 15.31
C TYR A 21 -50.70 0.74 15.71
N ASN A 22 -51.20 1.84 16.28
CA ASN A 22 -50.33 2.90 16.78
C ASN A 22 -49.96 2.62 18.24
N GLU A 23 -48.79 2.02 18.43
CA GLU A 23 -48.24 1.72 19.76
C GLU A 23 -47.44 2.88 20.36
N SER A 24 -47.28 3.98 19.62
CA SER A 24 -46.56 5.18 20.06
C SER A 24 -47.42 6.04 21.01
N PRO A 25 -46.80 6.94 21.81
CA PRO A 25 -47.54 7.90 22.64
C PRO A 25 -48.15 9.06 21.83
N ASP A 26 -47.89 9.14 20.52
CA ASP A 26 -48.29 10.27 19.68
C ASP A 26 -49.54 10.00 18.86
N THR A 27 -50.27 11.05 18.53
CA THR A 27 -51.37 10.96 17.55
C THR A 27 -50.83 11.16 16.14
N LEU A 28 -50.94 10.13 15.30
CA LEU A 28 -50.43 10.16 13.93
C LEU A 28 -51.45 10.79 12.97
N LYS A 29 -51.00 11.78 12.19
CA LYS A 29 -51.82 12.46 11.16
C LYS A 29 -51.48 12.02 9.74
N LYS A 30 -50.29 11.47 9.57
CA LYS A 30 -49.76 10.93 8.32
C LYS A 30 -49.17 9.57 8.60
N VAL A 31 -49.08 8.76 7.56
CA VAL A 31 -48.24 7.56 7.52
C VAL A 31 -47.39 7.59 6.25
N PHE A 32 -46.30 6.84 6.26
CA PHE A 32 -45.35 6.81 5.14
C PHE A 32 -45.10 5.38 4.70
N TYR A 33 -44.92 5.18 3.39
CA TYR A 33 -44.48 3.90 2.84
C TYR A 33 -43.19 4.08 2.03
N HIS A 34 -42.32 3.08 2.11
CA HIS A 34 -41.19 2.88 1.22
C HIS A 34 -41.64 2.19 -0.07
N LEU A 35 -41.22 2.74 -1.20
CA LEU A 35 -41.43 2.28 -2.57
C LEU A 35 -40.07 1.94 -3.21
N TYR A 36 -39.32 1.04 -2.60
CA TYR A 36 -37.90 0.76 -2.89
C TYR A 36 -37.58 0.56 -4.39
N PHE A 37 -38.45 -0.11 -5.15
CA PHE A 37 -38.21 -0.30 -6.60
C PHE A 37 -38.10 1.01 -7.39
N ASN A 38 -38.65 2.12 -6.88
CA ASN A 38 -38.54 3.42 -7.52
C ASN A 38 -37.09 3.95 -7.55
N ALA A 39 -36.18 3.40 -6.74
CA ALA A 39 -34.76 3.73 -6.82
C ALA A 39 -34.11 3.24 -8.12
N PHE A 40 -34.64 2.19 -8.77
CA PHE A 40 -34.08 1.62 -10.01
C PHE A 40 -34.61 2.34 -11.26
N GLN A 41 -34.56 3.67 -11.26
CA GLN A 41 -34.99 4.53 -12.36
C GLN A 41 -33.88 5.54 -12.69
N PRO A 42 -33.61 5.83 -13.98
CA PRO A 42 -32.72 6.92 -14.35
C PRO A 42 -33.15 8.24 -13.69
N GLY A 43 -32.21 8.94 -13.04
CA GLY A 43 -32.47 10.19 -12.32
C GLY A 43 -33.02 10.04 -10.91
N SER A 44 -33.19 8.81 -10.39
CA SER A 44 -33.49 8.59 -8.96
C SER A 44 -32.34 9.07 -8.06
N GLU A 45 -32.60 9.29 -6.77
CA GLU A 45 -31.55 9.64 -5.81
C GLU A 45 -30.42 8.61 -5.77
N MET A 46 -30.73 7.32 -5.88
CA MET A 46 -29.73 6.26 -5.98
C MET A 46 -28.85 6.38 -7.24
N ASP A 47 -29.45 6.69 -8.40
CA ASP A 47 -28.70 6.94 -9.63
C ASP A 47 -27.84 8.19 -9.55
N ILE A 48 -28.36 9.27 -8.95
CA ILE A 48 -27.61 10.51 -8.75
C ILE A 48 -26.48 10.32 -7.75
N HIS A 49 -26.70 9.60 -6.65
CA HIS A 49 -25.66 9.30 -5.67
C HIS A 49 -24.48 8.53 -6.30
N LEU A 50 -24.77 7.48 -7.09
CA LEU A 50 -23.74 6.70 -7.80
C LEU A 50 -22.87 7.53 -8.75
N LYS A 51 -23.40 8.65 -9.28
CA LYS A 51 -22.65 9.56 -10.16
C LYS A 51 -21.72 10.52 -9.42
N ASN A 52 -21.97 10.74 -8.13
CA ASN A 52 -21.32 11.80 -7.36
C ASN A 52 -20.43 11.29 -6.23
N ILE A 53 -20.68 10.08 -5.71
CA ILE A 53 -19.76 9.46 -4.76
C ILE A 53 -18.44 9.08 -5.45
N SER A 54 -17.32 9.26 -4.77
CA SER A 54 -15.97 9.06 -5.32
C SER A 54 -15.62 7.58 -5.52
N ASP A 55 -16.20 6.68 -4.72
CA ASP A 55 -15.99 5.24 -4.74
C ASP A 55 -17.32 4.45 -4.86
N PRO A 56 -18.07 4.62 -5.96
CA PRO A 56 -19.36 3.96 -6.12
C PRO A 56 -19.22 2.42 -6.11
N ASP A 57 -20.28 1.73 -5.65
CA ASP A 57 -20.30 0.26 -5.64
C ASP A 57 -20.09 -0.28 -7.05
N GLN A 58 -18.99 -1.03 -7.23
CA GLN A 58 -18.55 -1.56 -8.53
C GLN A 58 -19.59 -2.47 -9.19
N ARG A 59 -20.51 -3.05 -8.42
CA ARG A 59 -21.62 -3.84 -8.97
C ARG A 59 -22.63 -2.96 -9.67
N MET A 60 -22.80 -1.70 -9.29
CA MET A 60 -23.84 -0.81 -9.78
C MET A 60 -23.40 0.10 -10.92
N ILE A 61 -22.13 0.03 -11.33
CA ILE A 61 -21.50 0.89 -12.34
C ILE A 61 -20.75 0.08 -13.40
N ASN A 62 -20.56 0.69 -14.57
CA ASN A 62 -19.62 0.24 -15.59
C ASN A 62 -18.37 1.11 -15.55
N ASN A 63 -17.18 0.53 -15.50
CA ASN A 63 -15.95 1.29 -15.70
C ASN A 63 -15.68 1.46 -17.21
N LYS A 64 -15.85 2.67 -17.73
CA LYS A 64 -15.53 3.08 -19.10
C LYS A 64 -14.10 3.60 -19.25
N GLY A 65 -13.46 3.93 -18.12
CA GLY A 65 -12.09 4.40 -18.06
C GLY A 65 -11.08 3.25 -18.03
N THR A 66 -9.86 3.58 -17.63
CA THR A 66 -8.81 2.56 -17.41
C THR A 66 -8.74 2.19 -15.93
N LYS A 67 -8.00 1.14 -15.58
CA LYS A 67 -7.74 0.81 -14.17
C LYS A 67 -7.01 1.94 -13.42
N ALA A 68 -6.23 2.76 -14.14
CA ALA A 68 -5.46 3.86 -13.55
C ALA A 68 -6.20 5.20 -13.52
N ASP A 69 -7.26 5.33 -14.32
CA ASP A 69 -8.11 6.51 -14.42
C ASP A 69 -9.53 6.03 -14.70
N PRO A 70 -10.23 5.52 -13.66
CA PRO A 70 -11.55 4.97 -13.84
C PRO A 70 -12.54 6.09 -14.19
N THR A 71 -13.47 5.78 -15.09
CA THR A 71 -14.60 6.65 -15.38
C THR A 71 -15.84 5.80 -15.24
N TYR A 72 -16.67 6.13 -14.26
CA TYR A 72 -17.80 5.31 -13.88
C TYR A 72 -19.09 5.80 -14.54
N GLU A 73 -19.83 4.85 -15.14
CA GLU A 73 -21.16 5.06 -15.69
C GLU A 73 -22.16 4.25 -14.87
N SER A 74 -23.15 4.91 -14.27
CA SER A 74 -24.22 4.23 -13.53
C SER A 74 -24.96 3.24 -14.43
N ARG A 75 -25.09 1.98 -13.98
CA ARG A 75 -25.92 0.98 -14.67
C ARG A 75 -27.41 1.33 -14.62
N ILE A 76 -27.85 2.10 -13.61
CA ILE A 76 -29.24 2.54 -13.46
C ILE A 76 -29.59 3.56 -14.54
N SER A 77 -28.67 4.48 -14.86
CA SER A 77 -28.85 5.48 -15.93
C SER A 77 -29.11 4.87 -17.31
N LEU A 78 -28.73 3.61 -17.50
CA LEU A 78 -28.85 2.90 -18.78
C LEU A 78 -30.14 2.08 -18.90
N LEU A 79 -30.92 1.97 -17.82
CA LEU A 79 -32.13 1.15 -17.81
C LEU A 79 -33.20 1.72 -18.75
N LYS A 80 -33.72 0.87 -19.63
CA LYS A 80 -34.84 1.19 -20.52
C LYS A 80 -36.17 1.17 -19.77
N PRO A 81 -37.26 1.75 -20.33
CA PRO A 81 -38.58 1.76 -19.68
C PRO A 81 -39.12 0.39 -19.26
N ASN A 82 -38.76 -0.68 -19.97
CA ASN A 82 -39.14 -2.04 -19.61
C ASN A 82 -38.17 -2.73 -18.63
N GLU A 83 -37.02 -2.13 -18.33
CA GLU A 83 -35.94 -2.63 -17.46
C GLU A 83 -35.88 -1.94 -16.09
N ILE A 84 -36.51 -0.75 -15.94
CA ILE A 84 -36.59 -0.04 -14.66
C ILE A 84 -37.42 -0.80 -13.62
N GLY A 85 -37.18 -0.48 -12.35
CA GLY A 85 -38.04 -0.88 -11.24
C GLY A 85 -39.07 0.21 -10.94
N TYR A 86 -40.28 -0.19 -10.58
CA TYR A 86 -41.22 0.74 -9.93
C TYR A 86 -42.21 0.02 -9.03
N LEU A 87 -42.75 0.77 -8.07
CA LEU A 87 -43.97 0.50 -7.33
C LEU A 87 -44.92 1.70 -7.49
N LYS A 88 -46.09 1.47 -8.09
CA LYS A 88 -47.12 2.48 -8.33
C LYS A 88 -48.35 2.16 -7.51
N VAL A 89 -48.70 3.05 -6.59
CA VAL A 89 -49.94 2.95 -5.82
C VAL A 89 -51.11 3.43 -6.67
N LEU A 90 -52.05 2.52 -6.95
CA LEU A 90 -53.22 2.75 -7.79
C LEU A 90 -54.42 3.24 -6.98
N SER A 91 -54.56 2.76 -5.74
CA SER A 91 -55.55 3.24 -4.79
C SER A 91 -55.08 2.98 -3.37
N LEU A 92 -55.39 3.88 -2.44
CA LEU A 92 -55.17 3.67 -1.01
C LEU A 92 -56.41 4.17 -0.24
N LYS A 93 -56.88 3.37 0.71
CA LYS A 93 -58.05 3.67 1.54
C LYS A 93 -57.74 3.47 3.03
N GLN A 94 -58.34 4.30 3.87
CA GLN A 94 -58.41 4.13 5.32
C GLN A 94 -59.83 3.74 5.68
N ASP A 95 -60.00 2.56 6.27
CA ASP A 95 -61.31 2.06 6.74
C ASP A 95 -62.38 2.14 5.63
N GLY A 96 -61.99 1.81 4.40
CA GLY A 96 -62.85 1.85 3.21
C GLY A 96 -62.96 3.22 2.50
N ILE A 97 -62.47 4.30 3.11
CA ILE A 97 -62.54 5.67 2.56
C ILE A 97 -61.23 6.02 1.82
N PRO A 98 -61.27 6.52 0.56
CA PRO A 98 -60.07 6.92 -0.18
C PRO A 98 -59.21 7.95 0.57
N LEU A 99 -57.89 7.79 0.49
CA LEU A 99 -56.89 8.68 1.09
C LEU A 99 -56.23 9.57 0.04
N SER A 100 -55.75 10.75 0.46
CA SER A 100 -54.85 11.59 -0.32
C SER A 100 -53.39 11.20 -0.05
N TYR A 101 -52.59 11.08 -1.11
CA TYR A 101 -51.19 10.72 -1.01
C TYR A 101 -50.34 11.35 -2.12
N LYS A 102 -49.03 11.44 -1.86
CA LYS A 102 -48.02 11.96 -2.79
C LYS A 102 -46.82 11.02 -2.81
N VAL A 103 -46.25 10.78 -3.99
CA VAL A 103 -45.00 10.04 -4.14
C VAL A 103 -43.85 11.04 -4.30
N GLU A 104 -42.83 10.89 -3.47
CA GLU A 104 -41.57 11.64 -3.48
C GLU A 104 -40.40 10.66 -3.55
N GLY A 105 -39.86 10.46 -4.76
CA GLY A 105 -38.81 9.47 -5.00
C GLY A 105 -39.24 8.05 -4.59
N THR A 106 -38.62 7.54 -3.52
CA THR A 106 -38.94 6.23 -2.94
C THR A 106 -39.91 6.30 -1.76
N ILE A 107 -40.47 7.45 -1.43
CA ILE A 107 -41.39 7.62 -0.30
C ILE A 107 -42.80 7.93 -0.79
N LEU A 108 -43.79 7.32 -0.17
CA LEU A 108 -45.20 7.66 -0.30
C LEU A 108 -45.66 8.37 0.97
N GLU A 109 -45.99 9.65 0.88
CA GLU A 109 -46.64 10.39 1.96
C GLU A 109 -48.15 10.21 1.90
N VAL A 110 -48.76 9.76 3.00
CA VAL A 110 -50.20 9.51 3.07
C VAL A 110 -50.80 10.36 4.18
N THR A 111 -51.80 11.18 3.85
CA THR A 111 -52.55 11.95 4.85
C THR A 111 -53.77 11.16 5.31
N LEU A 112 -53.87 10.87 6.61
CA LEU A 112 -54.99 10.11 7.17
C LEU A 112 -56.27 10.95 7.20
N ASN A 113 -57.41 10.35 6.85
CA ASN A 113 -58.73 10.96 6.96
C ASN A 113 -59.14 11.10 8.44
N THR A 114 -58.84 10.09 9.24
CA THR A 114 -59.01 10.09 10.69
C THR A 114 -57.65 9.94 11.34
N PHE A 115 -57.27 10.89 12.20
CA PHE A 115 -56.01 10.80 12.94
C PHE A 115 -55.99 9.56 13.84
N LEU A 116 -54.84 8.91 13.91
CA LEU A 116 -54.68 7.67 14.64
C LEU A 116 -54.09 7.97 16.02
N SER A 117 -54.95 8.01 17.05
CA SER A 117 -54.54 8.20 18.44
C SER A 117 -53.70 7.03 18.98
N PRO A 118 -52.94 7.24 20.07
CA PRO A 118 -52.23 6.18 20.77
C PRO A 118 -53.14 5.00 21.11
N ARG A 119 -52.63 3.77 20.96
CA ARG A 119 -53.32 2.50 21.22
C ARG A 119 -54.56 2.22 20.37
N ASN A 120 -54.82 3.02 19.34
CA ASN A 120 -55.85 2.74 18.34
C ASN A 120 -55.25 2.08 17.10
N SER A 121 -56.12 1.52 16.26
CA SER A 121 -55.76 0.92 14.98
C SER A 121 -56.62 1.44 13.84
N THR A 122 -56.16 1.20 12.62
CA THR A 122 -56.89 1.50 11.38
C THR A 122 -56.55 0.47 10.31
N VAL A 123 -57.42 0.30 9.33
CA VAL A 123 -57.20 -0.58 8.19
C VAL A 123 -56.79 0.23 6.97
N LEU A 124 -55.60 -0.04 6.45
CA LEU A 124 -55.08 0.54 5.22
C LEU A 124 -55.18 -0.48 4.08
N GLU A 125 -56.00 -0.18 3.07
CA GLU A 125 -56.23 -1.04 1.91
C GLU A 125 -55.62 -0.41 0.66
N MET A 126 -54.61 -1.07 0.11
CA MET A 126 -53.83 -0.60 -1.03
C MET A 126 -53.97 -1.54 -2.22
N THR A 127 -54.16 -0.96 -3.40
CA THR A 127 -53.89 -1.65 -4.67
C THR A 127 -52.69 -1.02 -5.34
N PHE A 128 -51.79 -1.83 -5.86
CA PHE A 128 -50.55 -1.35 -6.46
C PHE A 128 -50.13 -2.20 -7.65
N GLU A 129 -49.27 -1.62 -8.47
CA GLU A 129 -48.63 -2.28 -9.61
C GLU A 129 -47.12 -2.13 -9.49
N GLY A 130 -46.39 -3.22 -9.74
CA GLY A 130 -44.94 -3.22 -9.76
C GLY A 130 -44.36 -3.70 -11.09
N GLN A 131 -43.18 -3.19 -11.43
CA GLN A 131 -42.31 -3.75 -12.46
C GLN A 131 -40.99 -4.16 -11.80
N VAL A 132 -40.57 -5.40 -12.03
CA VAL A 132 -39.32 -5.92 -11.48
C VAL A 132 -38.15 -5.34 -12.29
N PRO A 133 -37.19 -4.65 -11.64
CA PRO A 133 -36.03 -4.10 -12.32
C PRO A 133 -35.13 -5.20 -12.88
N LEU A 134 -34.36 -4.92 -13.92
CA LEU A 134 -33.14 -5.71 -14.19
C LEU A 134 -32.28 -5.70 -12.92
N GLN A 135 -31.73 -6.84 -12.50
CA GLN A 135 -30.97 -6.87 -11.25
C GLN A 135 -29.69 -6.02 -11.37
N ILE A 136 -29.69 -4.89 -10.65
CA ILE A 136 -28.51 -4.03 -10.46
C ILE A 136 -27.86 -4.35 -9.12
N ARG A 137 -28.67 -4.42 -8.06
CA ARG A 137 -28.26 -4.71 -6.68
C ARG A 137 -29.44 -5.33 -5.93
N ARG A 138 -29.21 -6.43 -5.20
CA ARG A 138 -30.13 -7.18 -4.33
C ARG A 138 -31.38 -7.69 -5.03
N SER A 139 -32.32 -6.80 -5.37
CA SER A 139 -33.55 -7.16 -6.05
C SER A 139 -33.46 -7.04 -7.58
N GLY A 140 -34.18 -7.91 -8.25
CA GLY A 140 -34.48 -7.76 -9.67
C GLY A 140 -34.72 -9.09 -10.36
N ARG A 141 -34.71 -9.03 -11.68
CA ARG A 141 -34.89 -10.18 -12.59
C ARG A 141 -33.61 -10.50 -13.33
N ASN A 142 -33.52 -11.75 -13.78
CA ASN A 142 -32.45 -12.26 -14.65
C ASN A 142 -31.06 -11.94 -14.07
N SER A 143 -30.80 -12.47 -12.87
CA SER A 143 -29.51 -12.27 -12.20
C SER A 143 -28.34 -12.80 -13.02
N ASN A 144 -27.12 -12.39 -12.66
CA ASN A 144 -25.90 -12.93 -13.28
C ASN A 144 -25.75 -14.44 -13.08
N ASP A 145 -26.29 -14.97 -11.97
CA ASP A 145 -26.35 -16.42 -11.72
C ASP A 145 -27.38 -17.15 -12.59
N GLY A 146 -28.26 -16.39 -13.23
CA GLY A 146 -29.37 -16.85 -14.04
C GLY A 146 -30.61 -17.17 -13.22
N ILE A 147 -30.78 -16.61 -12.02
CA ILE A 147 -32.04 -16.68 -11.25
C ILE A 147 -33.04 -15.75 -11.92
N ALA A 148 -34.24 -16.27 -12.21
CA ALA A 148 -35.26 -15.52 -12.93
C ALA A 148 -35.78 -14.32 -12.12
N LEU A 149 -36.09 -14.51 -10.84
CA LEU A 149 -36.63 -13.48 -9.95
C LEU A 149 -35.97 -13.53 -8.56
N SER A 150 -35.46 -12.38 -8.11
CA SER A 150 -34.96 -12.13 -6.76
C SER A 150 -35.73 -10.94 -6.18
N MET A 151 -36.77 -11.24 -5.40
CA MET A 151 -37.84 -10.32 -5.02
C MET A 151 -37.68 -9.93 -3.57
N THR A 152 -37.01 -8.80 -3.36
CA THR A 152 -36.75 -8.21 -2.05
C THR A 152 -37.26 -6.78 -2.07
N GLN A 153 -37.78 -6.27 -0.96
CA GLN A 153 -38.28 -4.88 -0.90
C GLN A 153 -39.27 -4.54 -2.04
N TRP A 154 -40.08 -5.52 -2.44
CA TRP A 154 -40.81 -5.56 -3.71
C TRP A 154 -42.28 -5.12 -3.56
N TYR A 155 -42.70 -4.67 -2.39
CA TYR A 155 -44.06 -4.21 -2.13
C TYR A 155 -44.00 -2.86 -1.41
N PRO A 156 -45.06 -2.00 -1.51
CA PRO A 156 -45.16 -0.81 -0.68
C PRO A 156 -45.12 -1.20 0.80
N LYS A 157 -44.06 -0.79 1.49
CA LYS A 157 -43.79 -1.21 2.86
C LYS A 157 -43.96 -0.03 3.80
N ILE A 158 -44.73 -0.17 4.87
CA ILE A 158 -44.91 0.91 5.85
C ILE A 158 -43.56 1.26 6.50
N ALA A 159 -43.29 2.56 6.67
CA ALA A 159 -42.12 3.05 7.40
C ALA A 159 -42.31 2.88 8.92
N GLU A 160 -41.21 2.74 9.65
CA GLU A 160 -41.26 2.66 11.12
C GLU A 160 -41.50 4.04 11.75
N TYR A 161 -42.29 4.07 12.82
CA TYR A 161 -42.44 5.22 13.69
C TYR A 161 -42.08 4.82 15.12
N ASP A 162 -41.00 5.38 15.65
CA ASP A 162 -40.55 5.11 17.00
C ASP A 162 -40.35 6.39 17.81
N THR A 163 -39.61 6.31 18.92
CA THR A 163 -39.33 7.46 19.80
C THR A 163 -38.52 8.59 19.14
N GLN A 164 -37.89 8.35 17.98
CA GLN A 164 -37.21 9.35 17.16
C GLN A 164 -38.09 9.88 16.01
N GLY A 165 -39.32 9.39 15.88
CA GLY A 165 -40.29 9.79 14.87
C GLY A 165 -40.33 8.84 13.67
N TRP A 166 -40.70 9.38 12.50
CA TRP A 166 -40.80 8.62 11.25
C TRP A 166 -39.44 8.40 10.60
N HIS A 167 -39.14 7.14 10.23
CA HIS A 167 -37.92 6.77 9.49
C HIS A 167 -38.18 6.69 7.98
N THR A 168 -38.07 7.84 7.32
CA THR A 168 -38.46 8.04 5.90
C THR A 168 -37.29 8.37 4.99
N ASP A 169 -36.11 7.83 5.27
CA ASP A 169 -34.93 8.06 4.43
C ASP A 169 -35.13 7.49 3.01
N PRO A 170 -34.80 8.26 1.96
CA PRO A 170 -34.83 7.75 0.59
C PRO A 170 -33.89 6.56 0.40
N TYR A 171 -34.33 5.56 -0.37
CA TYR A 171 -33.56 4.34 -0.55
C TYR A 171 -32.45 4.54 -1.60
N ILE A 172 -31.20 4.31 -1.18
CA ILE A 172 -30.02 4.37 -2.06
C ILE A 172 -29.16 3.10 -2.03
N ALA A 173 -29.81 1.93 -1.96
CA ALA A 173 -29.19 0.59 -1.94
C ALA A 173 -28.48 0.16 -0.65
N ARG A 174 -28.79 0.79 0.49
CA ARG A 174 -28.36 0.34 1.82
C ARG A 174 -29.43 -0.45 2.55
N GLU A 175 -29.20 -0.70 3.84
CA GLU A 175 -30.11 -1.44 4.71
C GLU A 175 -31.35 -0.62 5.09
N PHE A 176 -32.21 -1.16 5.94
CA PHE A 176 -33.52 -0.56 6.18
C PHE A 176 -34.04 -0.77 7.60
N GLN A 177 -34.67 0.27 8.15
CA GLN A 177 -35.46 0.15 9.36
C GLN A 177 -36.88 -0.35 9.02
N GLY A 178 -37.36 -1.39 9.72
CA GLY A 178 -38.62 -2.04 9.40
C GLY A 178 -39.50 -2.35 10.62
N VAL A 179 -40.82 -2.32 10.41
CA VAL A 179 -41.85 -2.60 11.43
C VAL A 179 -42.11 -4.10 11.53
N TRP A 180 -42.11 -4.68 12.73
CA TRP A 180 -42.58 -6.06 12.89
C TRP A 180 -44.07 -6.20 12.61
N GLY A 181 -44.43 -7.24 11.88
CA GLY A 181 -45.81 -7.60 11.64
C GLY A 181 -45.99 -9.06 11.23
N ASP A 182 -47.25 -9.48 11.20
CA ASP A 182 -47.65 -10.79 10.70
C ASP A 182 -47.98 -10.69 9.21
N PHE A 183 -47.29 -11.50 8.41
CA PHE A 183 -47.46 -11.54 6.97
C PHE A 183 -48.25 -12.79 6.56
N ASP A 184 -49.40 -12.62 5.91
CA ASP A 184 -50.08 -13.64 5.11
C ASP A 184 -49.95 -13.25 3.64
N VAL A 185 -49.11 -13.97 2.88
CA VAL A 185 -48.71 -13.60 1.53
C VAL A 185 -49.10 -14.70 0.54
N SER A 186 -49.94 -14.33 -0.42
CA SER A 186 -50.29 -15.20 -1.55
C SER A 186 -49.62 -14.73 -2.84
N ILE A 187 -48.84 -15.60 -3.48
CA ILE A 187 -48.12 -15.32 -4.73
C ILE A 187 -48.67 -16.26 -5.81
N THR A 188 -49.39 -15.70 -6.78
CA THR A 188 -49.85 -16.41 -7.97
C THR A 188 -48.83 -16.21 -9.09
N ILE A 189 -48.23 -17.30 -9.58
CA ILE A 189 -47.19 -17.30 -10.60
C ILE A 189 -47.32 -18.51 -11.53
N ASP A 190 -46.67 -18.50 -12.69
CA ASP A 190 -46.55 -19.63 -13.61
C ASP A 190 -46.25 -20.95 -12.88
N LYS A 191 -47.02 -22.01 -13.18
CA LYS A 191 -47.04 -23.27 -12.42
C LYS A 191 -45.71 -24.02 -12.29
N ASN A 192 -44.75 -23.69 -13.15
CA ASN A 192 -43.44 -24.34 -13.22
C ASN A 192 -42.40 -23.62 -12.35
N TYR A 193 -42.69 -22.43 -11.83
CA TYR A 193 -41.78 -21.69 -10.96
C TYR A 193 -41.85 -22.26 -9.55
N MET A 194 -40.68 -22.65 -9.03
CA MET A 194 -40.49 -22.93 -7.61
C MET A 194 -40.23 -21.60 -6.88
N ILE A 195 -40.82 -21.42 -5.70
CA ILE A 195 -40.58 -20.26 -4.83
C ILE A 195 -39.92 -20.72 -3.54
N GLY A 196 -38.87 -20.02 -3.10
CA GLY A 196 -38.35 -20.08 -1.74
C GLY A 196 -38.22 -18.68 -1.16
N GLY A 197 -38.38 -18.53 0.15
CA GLY A 197 -38.51 -17.20 0.75
C GLY A 197 -38.74 -17.20 2.26
N THR A 198 -39.15 -16.04 2.75
CA THR A 198 -39.64 -15.81 4.10
C THR A 198 -40.94 -16.58 4.36
N GLY A 199 -41.10 -17.11 5.57
CA GLY A 199 -42.37 -17.66 6.07
C GLY A 199 -42.58 -19.16 5.83
N TYR A 200 -43.62 -19.68 6.47
CA TYR A 200 -44.08 -21.06 6.42
C TYR A 200 -45.05 -21.26 5.26
N LEU A 201 -44.71 -22.12 4.30
CA LEU A 201 -45.61 -22.47 3.20
C LEU A 201 -46.80 -23.27 3.72
N GLN A 202 -48.01 -22.72 3.59
CA GLN A 202 -49.23 -23.31 4.18
C GLN A 202 -49.82 -24.44 3.32
N ASN A 203 -49.68 -24.36 2.00
CA ASN A 203 -50.23 -25.32 1.06
C ASN A 203 -49.15 -26.22 0.43
N HIS A 204 -48.11 -26.55 1.19
CA HIS A 204 -46.94 -27.31 0.73
C HIS A 204 -47.30 -28.64 0.03
N ASN A 205 -48.26 -29.39 0.58
CA ASN A 205 -48.73 -30.66 0.01
C ASN A 205 -49.52 -30.51 -1.31
N GLU A 206 -50.05 -29.33 -1.62
CA GLU A 206 -50.67 -29.03 -2.93
C GLU A 206 -49.65 -28.51 -3.95
N ILE A 207 -48.57 -27.89 -3.47
CA ILE A 207 -47.58 -27.21 -4.29
C ILE A 207 -46.55 -28.19 -4.85
N GLY A 208 -46.00 -29.07 -4.01
CA GLY A 208 -44.87 -29.96 -4.33
C GLY A 208 -43.52 -29.26 -4.30
N PHE A 209 -42.62 -29.63 -5.22
CA PHE A 209 -41.26 -29.04 -5.35
C PHE A 209 -40.33 -29.31 -4.15
N GLY A 210 -40.51 -30.45 -3.47
CA GLY A 210 -39.72 -30.83 -2.30
C GLY A 210 -40.21 -30.19 -0.99
N TYR A 211 -41.30 -29.43 -1.03
CA TYR A 211 -41.94 -28.88 0.17
C TYR A 211 -42.95 -29.84 0.81
N GLU A 212 -43.44 -30.83 0.06
CA GLU A 212 -44.35 -31.85 0.55
C GLU A 212 -43.78 -32.63 1.75
N ASP A 213 -44.67 -33.13 2.60
CA ASP A 213 -44.31 -33.93 3.77
C ASP A 213 -43.72 -35.28 3.36
N GLU A 214 -42.71 -35.74 4.10
CA GLU A 214 -42.05 -37.02 3.85
C GLU A 214 -42.81 -38.21 4.46
N GLU A 215 -43.60 -37.98 5.52
CA GLU A 215 -44.40 -39.02 6.16
C GLU A 215 -45.57 -39.44 5.25
N GLY A 216 -45.51 -40.68 4.74
CA GLY A 216 -46.61 -41.31 3.99
C GLY A 216 -46.65 -41.04 2.47
N ILE A 217 -45.57 -40.51 1.86
CA ILE A 217 -45.45 -40.16 0.42
C ILE A 217 -46.72 -39.48 -0.09
N VAL A 218 -46.90 -38.21 0.25
CA VAL A 218 -48.02 -37.40 -0.24
C VAL A 218 -47.94 -37.27 -1.77
N GLU A 219 -48.88 -37.87 -2.50
CA GLU A 219 -48.96 -37.73 -3.96
C GLU A 219 -49.43 -36.31 -4.33
N VAL A 220 -48.51 -35.46 -4.79
CA VAL A 220 -48.83 -34.11 -5.26
C VAL A 220 -49.63 -34.18 -6.56
N LYS A 221 -50.93 -33.87 -6.50
CA LYS A 221 -51.82 -33.93 -7.66
C LYS A 221 -51.35 -33.02 -8.80
N LYS A 222 -51.44 -33.51 -10.05
CA LYS A 222 -51.12 -32.70 -11.24
C LYS A 222 -52.02 -31.46 -11.34
N HIS A 223 -51.40 -30.29 -11.32
CA HIS A 223 -52.11 -29.01 -11.45
C HIS A 223 -52.56 -28.74 -12.89
N ARG A 224 -53.87 -28.49 -13.09
CA ARG A 224 -54.48 -28.28 -14.42
C ARG A 224 -54.38 -26.85 -14.94
N GLY A 225 -54.22 -25.85 -14.05
CA GLY A 225 -54.13 -24.43 -14.42
C GLY A 225 -52.79 -24.03 -15.07
N LYS A 226 -52.68 -22.79 -15.56
CA LYS A 226 -51.40 -22.21 -16.05
C LYS A 226 -50.52 -21.65 -14.93
N THR A 227 -51.14 -21.21 -13.83
CA THR A 227 -50.50 -20.62 -12.65
C THR A 227 -50.82 -21.42 -11.39
N LYS A 228 -49.94 -21.38 -10.39
CA LYS A 228 -50.16 -21.89 -9.02
C LYS A 228 -50.13 -20.72 -8.03
N THR A 229 -50.83 -20.84 -6.91
CA THR A 229 -50.81 -19.85 -5.82
C THR A 229 -50.09 -20.42 -4.61
N TRP A 230 -48.96 -19.83 -4.25
CA TRP A 230 -48.19 -20.16 -3.06
C TRP A 230 -48.68 -19.28 -1.91
N ARG A 231 -49.02 -19.85 -0.75
CA ARG A 231 -49.45 -19.10 0.44
C ARG A 231 -48.46 -19.28 1.58
N PHE A 232 -47.81 -18.19 1.97
CA PHE A 232 -46.86 -18.16 3.08
C PHE A 232 -47.43 -17.39 4.27
N ILE A 233 -47.13 -17.87 5.48
CA ILE A 233 -47.36 -17.14 6.73
C ILE A 233 -46.01 -16.87 7.40
N ALA A 234 -45.70 -15.62 7.71
CA ALA A 234 -44.49 -15.25 8.45
C ALA A 234 -44.89 -14.36 9.65
N PRO A 235 -44.91 -14.90 10.88
CA PRO A 235 -45.28 -14.13 12.05
C PRO A 235 -44.09 -13.34 12.60
N ASN A 236 -44.37 -12.14 13.14
CA ASN A 236 -43.39 -11.26 13.75
C ASN A 236 -42.11 -11.10 12.92
N VAL A 237 -42.24 -10.67 11.67
CA VAL A 237 -41.12 -10.34 10.79
C VAL A 237 -41.24 -8.92 10.31
N HIS A 238 -40.14 -8.27 9.96
CA HIS A 238 -40.17 -6.90 9.44
C HIS A 238 -40.06 -6.80 7.93
N ASP A 239 -39.81 -7.90 7.21
CA ASP A 239 -39.84 -7.92 5.75
C ASP A 239 -40.24 -9.29 5.19
N PHE A 240 -40.64 -9.33 3.92
CA PHE A 240 -40.97 -10.55 3.20
C PHE A 240 -40.23 -10.62 1.86
N ALA A 241 -39.24 -11.51 1.77
CA ALA A 241 -38.42 -11.72 0.57
C ALA A 241 -38.64 -13.12 -0.03
N TRP A 242 -38.42 -13.24 -1.34
CA TRP A 242 -38.49 -14.53 -2.03
C TRP A 242 -37.66 -14.55 -3.32
N VAL A 243 -37.28 -15.74 -3.76
CA VAL A 243 -36.71 -16.02 -5.08
C VAL A 243 -37.64 -16.96 -5.84
N ALA A 244 -37.63 -16.88 -7.17
CA ALA A 244 -38.30 -17.87 -7.99
C ALA A 244 -37.58 -18.16 -9.31
N ASP A 245 -37.50 -19.44 -9.65
CA ASP A 245 -36.94 -19.93 -10.90
C ASP A 245 -37.48 -21.34 -11.19
N PRO A 246 -37.71 -21.71 -12.47
CA PRO A 246 -38.24 -23.03 -12.83
C PRO A 246 -37.23 -24.19 -12.69
N LYS A 247 -35.96 -23.90 -12.37
CA LYS A 247 -34.86 -24.87 -12.32
C LYS A 247 -34.08 -24.80 -10.99
N LEU A 248 -34.75 -24.41 -9.91
CA LEU A 248 -34.19 -24.55 -8.56
C LEU A 248 -34.17 -26.02 -8.16
N ILE A 249 -33.11 -26.40 -7.44
CA ILE A 249 -33.06 -27.55 -6.55
C ILE A 249 -33.48 -27.05 -5.17
N HIS A 250 -34.17 -27.90 -4.41
CA HIS A 250 -34.57 -27.64 -3.04
C HIS A 250 -34.15 -28.82 -2.15
N ASP A 251 -33.21 -28.56 -1.25
CA ASP A 251 -32.80 -29.50 -0.20
C ASP A 251 -33.35 -29.02 1.15
N LYS A 252 -33.74 -29.96 2.02
CA LYS A 252 -34.20 -29.69 3.39
C LYS A 252 -33.26 -30.36 4.39
N LEU A 253 -32.99 -29.69 5.49
CA LEU A 253 -32.25 -30.23 6.64
C LEU A 253 -32.91 -29.78 7.93
N ILE A 254 -33.24 -30.71 8.83
CA ILE A 254 -33.68 -30.35 10.18
C ILE A 254 -32.45 -29.95 11.00
N GLY A 255 -32.43 -28.69 11.41
CA GLY A 255 -31.40 -28.09 12.24
C GLY A 255 -31.71 -28.16 13.74
N PRO A 256 -30.93 -27.45 14.56
CA PRO A 256 -31.15 -27.36 16.00
C PRO A 256 -32.52 -26.78 16.35
N ASN A 257 -33.04 -27.12 17.53
CA ASN A 257 -34.36 -26.69 18.02
C ASN A 257 -35.50 -26.98 17.02
N ASN A 258 -35.36 -28.02 16.19
CA ASN A 258 -36.32 -28.43 15.16
C ASN A 258 -36.61 -27.35 14.10
N VAL A 259 -35.63 -26.48 13.82
CA VAL A 259 -35.72 -25.47 12.75
C VAL A 259 -35.46 -26.12 11.41
N THR A 260 -36.39 -26.01 10.46
CA THR A 260 -36.17 -26.51 9.09
C THR A 260 -35.29 -25.55 8.31
N LEU A 261 -34.13 -26.03 7.85
CA LEU A 261 -33.24 -25.31 6.96
C LEU A 261 -33.55 -25.69 5.52
N HIS A 262 -33.94 -24.70 4.71
CA HIS A 262 -34.19 -24.86 3.28
C HIS A 262 -32.99 -24.33 2.48
N PHE A 263 -32.53 -25.08 1.47
CA PHE A 263 -31.47 -24.65 0.56
C PHE A 263 -31.99 -24.67 -0.87
N LEU A 264 -32.09 -23.50 -1.50
CA LEU A 264 -32.61 -23.35 -2.86
C LEU A 264 -31.55 -22.77 -3.79
N TYR A 265 -31.11 -23.56 -4.77
CA TYR A 265 -29.98 -23.22 -5.65
C TYR A 265 -30.09 -23.88 -7.03
N LYS A 266 -29.29 -23.45 -8.02
CA LYS A 266 -29.33 -24.01 -9.38
C LYS A 266 -28.35 -25.16 -9.59
N ASP A 267 -28.75 -26.11 -10.45
CA ASP A 267 -27.89 -27.20 -10.93
C ASP A 267 -26.88 -26.74 -11.99
N LYS A 268 -25.87 -25.99 -11.55
CA LYS A 268 -24.64 -25.76 -12.33
C LYS A 268 -23.51 -26.49 -11.61
N ASN A 269 -22.78 -27.37 -12.31
CA ASN A 269 -21.81 -28.35 -11.76
C ASN A 269 -20.99 -27.88 -10.53
N ARG A 270 -20.55 -26.61 -10.49
CA ARG A 270 -19.76 -26.07 -9.36
C ARG A 270 -20.59 -25.53 -8.19
N PHE A 271 -21.80 -25.03 -8.43
CA PHE A 271 -22.71 -24.54 -7.39
C PHE A 271 -23.24 -25.69 -6.54
N LYS A 272 -23.82 -26.71 -7.17
CA LYS A 272 -24.47 -27.82 -6.48
C LYS A 272 -23.58 -28.47 -5.41
N LYS A 273 -22.32 -28.77 -5.76
CA LYS A 273 -21.37 -29.38 -4.83
C LYS A 273 -21.11 -28.51 -3.59
N ASN A 274 -20.90 -27.21 -3.77
CA ASN A 274 -20.62 -26.30 -2.66
C ASN A 274 -21.86 -26.06 -1.80
N TRP A 275 -23.02 -25.88 -2.42
CA TRP A 275 -24.30 -25.74 -1.72
C TRP A 275 -24.65 -26.97 -0.88
N GLN A 276 -24.39 -28.18 -1.36
CA GLN A 276 -24.55 -29.41 -0.59
C GLN A 276 -23.54 -29.52 0.56
N ALA A 277 -22.29 -29.11 0.33
CA ALA A 277 -21.23 -29.19 1.34
C ALA A 277 -21.46 -28.25 2.54
N ILE A 278 -22.09 -27.08 2.34
CA ILE A 278 -22.33 -26.13 3.43
C ILE A 278 -23.49 -26.53 4.35
N GLN A 279 -24.43 -27.37 3.92
CA GLN A 279 -25.67 -27.66 4.67
C GLN A 279 -25.42 -28.15 6.10
N PRO A 280 -24.61 -29.21 6.34
CA PRO A 280 -24.31 -29.64 7.71
C PRO A 280 -23.58 -28.55 8.50
N LYS A 281 -22.72 -27.76 7.85
CA LYS A 281 -22.01 -26.65 8.51
C LYS A 281 -22.94 -25.53 8.93
N MET A 282 -23.97 -25.22 8.15
CA MET A 282 -24.96 -24.22 8.54
C MET A 282 -25.81 -24.66 9.74
N SER A 283 -26.07 -25.97 9.88
CA SER A 283 -26.70 -26.53 11.09
C SER A 283 -25.79 -26.38 12.33
N GLU A 284 -24.50 -26.72 12.21
CA GLU A 284 -23.50 -26.51 13.28
C GLU A 284 -23.39 -25.02 13.69
N VAL A 285 -23.41 -24.11 12.70
CA VAL A 285 -23.33 -22.66 12.92
C VAL A 285 -24.59 -22.12 13.61
N MET A 286 -25.78 -22.59 13.22
CA MET A 286 -27.02 -22.22 13.91
C MET A 286 -26.97 -22.64 15.39
N GLN A 287 -26.46 -23.84 15.69
CA GLN A 287 -26.27 -24.28 17.08
C GLN A 287 -25.28 -23.37 17.82
N PHE A 288 -24.20 -22.97 17.15
CA PHE A 288 -23.23 -22.05 17.71
C PHE A 288 -23.89 -20.71 18.07
N PHE A 289 -24.68 -20.11 17.18
CA PHE A 289 -25.38 -18.85 17.46
C PHE A 289 -26.43 -19.00 18.56
N ASN A 290 -27.23 -20.08 18.55
CA ASN A 290 -28.15 -20.39 19.66
C ASN A 290 -27.44 -20.41 21.01
N THR A 291 -26.24 -21.00 21.06
CA THR A 291 -25.46 -21.17 22.30
C THR A 291 -24.86 -19.85 22.79
N HIS A 292 -24.42 -18.97 21.88
CA HIS A 292 -23.65 -17.77 22.22
C HIS A 292 -24.47 -16.48 22.28
N ILE A 293 -25.63 -16.43 21.62
CA ILE A 293 -26.54 -15.27 21.61
C ILE A 293 -27.85 -15.62 22.33
N GLY A 294 -28.56 -16.64 21.84
CA GLY A 294 -29.83 -17.13 22.37
C GLY A 294 -30.65 -17.82 21.28
N ASP A 295 -31.79 -18.42 21.60
CA ASP A 295 -32.52 -19.26 20.63
C ASP A 295 -33.08 -18.47 19.42
N TYR A 296 -32.84 -18.99 18.22
CA TYR A 296 -33.46 -18.53 16.98
C TYR A 296 -35.01 -18.48 17.11
N PRO A 297 -35.69 -17.39 16.73
CA PRO A 297 -37.12 -17.21 17.06
C PRO A 297 -38.14 -17.93 16.19
N TRP A 298 -37.76 -18.47 15.03
CA TRP A 298 -38.70 -19.01 14.04
C TRP A 298 -38.49 -20.50 13.77
N ASN A 299 -39.44 -21.16 13.10
CA ASN A 299 -39.39 -22.60 12.85
C ASN A 299 -38.69 -22.98 11.52
N GLN A 300 -38.29 -22.01 10.70
CA GLN A 300 -37.54 -22.27 9.47
C GLN A 300 -36.51 -21.18 9.19
N TYR A 301 -35.52 -21.52 8.36
CA TYR A 301 -34.64 -20.55 7.71
C TYR A 301 -34.32 -21.01 6.29
N SER A 302 -34.35 -20.10 5.31
CA SER A 302 -34.06 -20.43 3.90
C SER A 302 -32.78 -19.77 3.39
N PHE A 303 -31.84 -20.57 2.90
CA PHE A 303 -30.69 -20.11 2.13
C PHE A 303 -31.04 -20.12 0.64
N LEU A 304 -31.06 -18.94 0.02
CA LEU A 304 -31.56 -18.76 -1.34
C LEU A 304 -30.44 -18.25 -2.26
N GLN A 305 -30.23 -18.91 -3.39
CA GLN A 305 -29.40 -18.33 -4.44
C GLN A 305 -30.16 -17.15 -5.08
N GLY A 306 -29.69 -15.93 -4.85
CA GLY A 306 -30.29 -14.68 -5.33
C GLY A 306 -29.50 -13.97 -6.43
N GLY A 307 -28.22 -14.31 -6.62
CA GLY A 307 -27.39 -13.84 -7.73
C GLY A 307 -26.71 -12.48 -7.56
N ASP A 308 -26.67 -11.94 -6.34
CA ASP A 308 -25.89 -10.74 -6.00
C ASP A 308 -25.50 -10.72 -4.51
N GLY A 309 -24.18 -10.61 -4.23
CA GLY A 309 -23.61 -10.44 -2.89
C GLY A 309 -24.12 -11.42 -1.83
N GLY A 310 -24.30 -10.93 -0.60
CA GLY A 310 -25.16 -11.51 0.43
C GLY A 310 -26.12 -10.42 0.91
N MET A 311 -27.29 -10.84 1.38
CA MET A 311 -28.28 -9.97 2.02
C MET A 311 -29.24 -10.80 2.88
N GLU A 312 -29.46 -10.32 4.08
CA GLU A 312 -30.30 -10.86 5.12
C GLU A 312 -31.76 -10.42 4.96
N TYR A 313 -32.67 -11.34 5.19
CA TYR A 313 -34.11 -11.06 5.29
C TYR A 313 -34.69 -11.92 6.40
N ALA A 314 -35.91 -11.60 6.83
CA ALA A 314 -36.51 -12.35 7.89
C ALA A 314 -36.72 -13.80 7.45
N MET A 315 -36.20 -14.75 8.23
CA MET A 315 -36.26 -16.18 7.96
C MET A 315 -35.60 -16.65 6.65
N CYS A 316 -34.84 -15.79 5.94
CA CYS A 316 -34.11 -16.21 4.76
C CYS A 316 -32.94 -15.27 4.40
N THR A 317 -32.01 -15.76 3.57
CA THR A 317 -30.97 -14.93 2.96
C THR A 317 -30.91 -15.15 1.47
N LEU A 318 -30.60 -14.09 0.73
CA LEU A 318 -30.27 -14.17 -0.68
C LEU A 318 -28.76 -13.99 -0.84
N VAL A 319 -28.11 -14.99 -1.46
CA VAL A 319 -26.67 -14.97 -1.71
C VAL A 319 -26.35 -15.18 -3.18
N ALA A 320 -25.22 -14.63 -3.64
CA ALA A 320 -24.62 -14.93 -4.93
C ALA A 320 -24.18 -16.40 -4.99
N GLY A 321 -23.94 -16.87 -6.21
CA GLY A 321 -23.63 -18.25 -6.50
C GLY A 321 -22.38 -18.73 -5.77
N GLY A 322 -22.34 -20.03 -5.50
CA GLY A 322 -21.28 -20.66 -4.73
C GLY A 322 -20.12 -21.12 -5.58
N GLU A 323 -19.47 -20.27 -6.38
CA GLU A 323 -18.30 -20.71 -7.17
C GLU A 323 -17.13 -21.15 -6.27
N ASN A 324 -16.96 -20.45 -5.15
CA ASN A 324 -15.94 -20.72 -4.14
C ASN A 324 -16.64 -21.17 -2.84
N TYR A 325 -16.20 -22.30 -2.29
CA TYR A 325 -16.79 -22.88 -1.07
C TYR A 325 -16.62 -21.97 0.14
N ASP A 326 -15.41 -21.47 0.40
CA ASP A 326 -15.11 -20.64 1.57
C ASP A 326 -15.86 -19.29 1.52
N GLY A 327 -16.00 -18.73 0.32
CA GLY A 327 -16.78 -17.51 0.08
C GLY A 327 -18.27 -17.72 0.32
N LEU A 328 -18.85 -18.81 -0.19
CA LEU A 328 -20.25 -19.15 0.06
C LEU A 328 -20.50 -19.40 1.55
N LEU A 329 -19.72 -20.29 2.18
CA LEU A 329 -19.82 -20.60 3.60
C LEU A 329 -19.67 -19.33 4.44
N GLY A 330 -18.65 -18.53 4.15
CA GLY A 330 -18.37 -17.29 4.86
C GLY A 330 -19.50 -16.27 4.78
N THR A 331 -20.17 -16.18 3.63
CA THR A 331 -21.35 -15.33 3.41
C THR A 331 -22.54 -15.89 4.18
N CYS A 332 -22.93 -17.15 3.96
CA CYS A 332 -24.07 -17.77 4.65
C CYS A 332 -23.96 -17.72 6.19
N ILE A 333 -22.76 -17.82 6.77
CA ILE A 333 -22.53 -17.63 8.21
C ILE A 333 -22.81 -16.19 8.66
N HIS A 334 -22.43 -15.19 7.85
CA HIS A 334 -22.72 -13.78 8.13
C HIS A 334 -24.21 -13.51 8.05
N GLU A 335 -24.83 -13.88 6.92
CA GLU A 335 -26.25 -13.66 6.67
C GLU A 335 -27.16 -14.35 7.70
N LEU A 336 -26.81 -15.56 8.13
CA LEU A 336 -27.56 -16.26 9.17
C LEU A 336 -27.51 -15.50 10.51
N ALA A 337 -26.36 -14.93 10.89
CA ALA A 337 -26.20 -14.23 12.16
C ALA A 337 -27.09 -12.97 12.27
N HIS A 338 -27.37 -12.30 11.15
CA HIS A 338 -28.34 -11.20 11.13
C HIS A 338 -29.74 -11.60 11.59
N SER A 339 -30.10 -12.89 11.57
CA SER A 339 -31.37 -13.35 12.14
C SER A 339 -31.54 -12.95 13.61
N TRP A 340 -30.43 -12.83 14.35
CA TRP A 340 -30.42 -12.40 15.74
C TRP A 340 -30.28 -10.89 15.87
N PHE A 341 -29.32 -10.28 15.17
CA PHE A 341 -28.99 -8.87 15.39
C PHE A 341 -29.87 -7.89 14.62
N GLN A 342 -30.32 -8.25 13.41
CA GLN A 342 -31.25 -7.43 12.65
C GLN A 342 -32.69 -7.91 12.75
N HIS A 343 -32.97 -9.19 12.49
CA HIS A 343 -34.38 -9.61 12.41
C HIS A 343 -35.05 -9.78 13.78
N ALA A 344 -34.27 -10.10 14.82
CA ALA A 344 -34.78 -10.21 16.19
C ALA A 344 -34.45 -8.99 17.07
N LEU A 345 -33.37 -8.24 16.81
CA LEU A 345 -32.96 -7.08 17.62
C LEU A 345 -32.98 -5.76 16.82
N ALA A 346 -33.68 -5.71 15.67
CA ALA A 346 -33.70 -4.67 14.63
C ALA A 346 -33.25 -3.28 15.09
N SER A 347 -31.93 -3.12 15.15
CA SER A 347 -31.33 -1.83 15.46
C SER A 347 -31.49 -0.94 14.23
N ASN A 348 -31.63 0.37 14.41
CA ASN A 348 -31.78 1.26 13.27
C ASN A 348 -30.52 1.27 12.41
N GLU A 349 -30.51 0.53 11.30
CA GLU A 349 -29.34 0.37 10.44
C GLU A 349 -28.93 1.65 9.73
N SER A 350 -29.84 2.60 9.54
CA SER A 350 -29.52 3.90 8.96
C SER A 350 -28.66 4.75 9.90
N LEU A 351 -28.84 4.61 11.21
CA LEU A 351 -28.15 5.40 12.24
C LEU A 351 -27.05 4.64 13.00
N TYR A 352 -27.23 3.33 13.16
CA TYR A 352 -26.44 2.45 14.00
C TYR A 352 -26.07 1.15 13.28
N ALA A 353 -25.78 1.22 11.97
CA ALA A 353 -25.35 0.08 11.14
C ALA A 353 -24.28 -0.80 11.81
N TRP A 354 -23.40 -0.20 12.61
CA TRP A 354 -22.33 -0.92 13.31
C TRP A 354 -22.82 -1.90 14.38
N MET A 355 -24.02 -1.70 14.93
CA MET A 355 -24.62 -2.63 15.89
C MET A 355 -25.11 -3.90 15.21
N ASP A 356 -25.58 -3.80 13.97
CA ASP A 356 -25.96 -4.97 13.21
C ASP A 356 -24.72 -5.60 12.54
N GLU A 357 -24.12 -4.90 11.58
CA GLU A 357 -23.03 -5.42 10.77
C GLU A 357 -21.79 -5.79 11.59
N GLY A 358 -21.48 -5.00 12.60
CA GLY A 358 -20.35 -5.24 13.48
C GLY A 358 -20.57 -6.42 14.43
N PHE A 359 -21.78 -6.58 14.98
CA PHE A 359 -22.08 -7.68 15.91
C PHE A 359 -22.20 -9.00 15.14
N THR A 360 -22.82 -8.96 13.96
CA THR A 360 -22.83 -10.05 13.00
C THR A 360 -21.40 -10.43 12.61
N SER A 361 -20.57 -9.46 12.21
CA SER A 361 -19.16 -9.71 11.90
C SER A 361 -18.40 -10.34 13.07
N TYR A 362 -18.64 -9.89 14.31
CA TYR A 362 -18.02 -10.45 15.50
C TYR A 362 -18.37 -11.93 15.70
N ILE A 363 -19.67 -12.27 15.74
CA ILE A 363 -20.08 -13.64 16.01
C ILE A 363 -19.74 -14.58 14.85
N SER A 364 -19.83 -14.10 13.60
CA SER A 364 -19.51 -14.90 12.42
C SER A 364 -18.01 -15.19 12.34
N THR A 365 -17.14 -14.28 12.78
CA THR A 365 -15.70 -14.55 12.94
C THR A 365 -15.43 -15.62 13.99
N LEU A 366 -16.12 -15.57 15.14
CA LEU A 366 -15.99 -16.60 16.17
C LEU A 366 -16.48 -17.97 15.69
N ALA A 367 -17.63 -18.04 15.01
CA ALA A 367 -18.16 -19.28 14.45
C ALA A 367 -17.19 -19.90 13.43
N LYS A 368 -16.63 -19.09 12.51
CA LYS A 368 -15.62 -19.55 11.54
C LYS A 368 -14.36 -20.06 12.24
N THR A 369 -13.91 -19.36 13.28
CA THR A 369 -12.73 -19.76 14.07
C THR A 369 -12.97 -21.10 14.76
N ALA A 370 -14.14 -21.29 15.36
CA ALA A 370 -14.55 -22.53 16.01
C ALA A 370 -14.64 -23.70 15.02
N LEU A 371 -15.20 -23.49 13.83
CA LEU A 371 -15.26 -24.51 12.78
C LEU A 371 -13.87 -24.93 12.29
N ASN A 372 -12.92 -23.99 12.21
CA ASN A 372 -11.58 -24.23 11.68
C ASN A 372 -10.56 -24.70 12.75
N GLY A 373 -10.92 -24.63 14.04
CA GLY A 373 -10.01 -24.95 15.15
C GLY A 373 -8.77 -24.02 15.21
N ALA A 374 -8.92 -22.77 14.76
CA ALA A 374 -7.80 -21.83 14.70
C ALA A 374 -7.49 -21.23 16.08
N ASN A 375 -6.19 -21.09 16.39
CA ASN A 375 -5.69 -20.50 17.64
C ASN A 375 -5.19 -19.07 17.42
N GLY A 376 -5.23 -18.23 18.46
CA GLY A 376 -4.76 -16.85 18.44
C GLY A 376 -5.91 -15.83 18.47
N ASN A 377 -5.59 -14.56 18.17
CA ASN A 377 -6.60 -13.49 18.09
C ASN A 377 -7.34 -13.58 16.74
N PRO A 378 -8.63 -14.00 16.70
CA PRO A 378 -9.36 -14.15 15.44
C PRO A 378 -9.68 -12.81 14.77
N PHE A 379 -9.54 -11.70 15.51
CA PHE A 379 -9.85 -10.34 15.05
C PHE A 379 -8.63 -9.57 14.55
N GLU A 380 -7.44 -10.17 14.47
CA GLU A 380 -6.19 -9.48 14.11
C GLU A 380 -6.31 -8.67 12.80
N ARG A 381 -7.00 -9.23 11.80
CA ARG A 381 -7.25 -8.54 10.52
C ARG A 381 -8.15 -7.32 10.68
N ALA A 382 -9.16 -7.38 11.54
CA ALA A 382 -10.05 -6.28 11.83
C ALA A 382 -9.27 -5.11 12.45
N TYR A 383 -8.48 -5.39 13.49
CA TYR A 383 -7.60 -4.39 14.12
C TYR A 383 -6.65 -3.75 13.11
N LYS A 384 -5.96 -4.53 12.27
CA LYS A 384 -5.07 -4.00 11.22
C LYS A 384 -5.80 -3.09 10.22
N THR A 385 -7.04 -3.45 9.87
CA THR A 385 -7.87 -2.68 8.93
C THR A 385 -8.29 -1.34 9.56
N TYR A 386 -8.78 -1.37 10.81
CA TYR A 386 -9.11 -0.16 11.56
C TYR A 386 -7.89 0.75 11.76
N THR A 387 -6.75 0.21 12.22
CA THR A 387 -5.53 1.00 12.43
C THR A 387 -5.09 1.73 11.16
N SER A 388 -5.27 1.10 9.98
CA SER A 388 -4.94 1.74 8.70
C SER A 388 -5.84 2.93 8.39
N LEU A 389 -7.14 2.84 8.69
CA LEU A 389 -8.09 3.95 8.55
C LEU A 389 -7.81 5.07 9.57
N ALA A 390 -7.63 4.72 10.84
CA ALA A 390 -7.35 5.69 11.88
C ALA A 390 -6.07 6.51 11.56
N ILE A 391 -4.99 5.85 11.12
CA ILE A 391 -3.74 6.53 10.75
C ILE A 391 -3.88 7.39 9.49
N SER A 392 -4.83 7.09 8.58
CA SER A 392 -4.99 7.89 7.37
C SER A 392 -5.55 9.29 7.66
N GLY A 393 -6.22 9.48 8.81
CA GLY A 393 -6.87 10.75 9.18
C GLY A 393 -8.20 10.98 8.47
N GLU A 394 -8.75 9.94 7.84
CA GLU A 394 -9.98 9.99 7.03
C GLU A 394 -11.16 9.31 7.74
N GLU A 395 -11.03 8.99 9.03
CA GLU A 395 -12.08 8.36 9.82
C GLU A 395 -13.24 9.33 10.06
N GLU A 396 -14.47 8.84 9.91
CA GLU A 396 -15.70 9.54 10.30
C GLU A 396 -16.36 8.81 11.49
N PRO A 397 -17.08 9.51 12.39
CA PRO A 397 -17.78 8.88 13.51
C PRO A 397 -18.75 7.78 13.06
N ALA A 398 -18.89 6.72 13.86
CA ALA A 398 -19.78 5.60 13.54
C ALA A 398 -21.27 5.94 13.73
N THR A 399 -21.57 7.11 14.29
CA THR A 399 -22.91 7.73 14.35
C THR A 399 -23.28 8.50 13.07
N THR A 400 -22.36 8.61 12.10
CA THR A 400 -22.69 9.19 10.79
C THR A 400 -23.75 8.31 10.12
N HIS A 401 -24.82 8.94 9.63
CA HIS A 401 -25.87 8.23 8.91
C HIS A 401 -25.29 7.40 7.76
N ALA A 402 -25.73 6.16 7.58
CA ALA A 402 -25.15 5.18 6.66
C ALA A 402 -24.95 5.73 5.23
N ASP A 403 -25.93 6.51 4.75
CA ASP A 403 -25.92 7.15 3.42
C ASP A 403 -25.10 8.45 3.29
N ARG A 404 -24.49 8.92 4.37
CA ARG A 404 -23.87 10.26 4.44
C ARG A 404 -22.36 10.25 4.65
N PHE A 405 -21.75 9.06 4.74
CA PHE A 405 -20.29 8.93 4.68
C PHE A 405 -19.76 9.51 3.38
N SER A 406 -18.59 10.15 3.43
CA SER A 406 -17.96 10.73 2.25
C SER A 406 -17.52 9.66 1.24
N HIS A 407 -17.24 8.44 1.72
CA HIS A 407 -16.82 7.28 0.92
C HIS A 407 -17.50 6.00 1.40
N ASN A 408 -17.81 5.10 0.46
CA ASN A 408 -18.37 3.78 0.77
C ASN A 408 -17.40 2.92 1.60
N PHE A 409 -16.09 2.98 1.32
CA PHE A 409 -15.13 2.19 2.08
C PHE A 409 -15.06 2.62 3.56
N MET A 410 -15.31 3.91 3.87
CA MET A 410 -15.35 4.40 5.25
C MET A 410 -16.57 3.86 5.99
N TYR A 411 -17.75 3.91 5.35
CA TYR A 411 -18.95 3.25 5.85
C TYR A 411 -18.67 1.78 6.15
N SER A 412 -18.08 1.04 5.21
CA SER A 412 -17.81 -0.40 5.39
C SER A 412 -16.86 -0.68 6.55
N ILE A 413 -15.79 0.09 6.73
CA ILE A 413 -14.88 -0.12 7.87
C ILE A 413 -15.58 0.30 9.18
N SER A 414 -16.36 1.37 9.18
CA SER A 414 -17.10 1.82 10.36
C SER A 414 -18.16 0.79 10.81
N ALA A 415 -19.06 0.38 9.91
CA ALA A 415 -20.13 -0.54 10.23
C ALA A 415 -19.61 -1.93 10.62
N TYR A 416 -18.78 -2.55 9.77
CA TYR A 416 -18.36 -3.94 9.97
C TYR A 416 -17.17 -4.07 10.92
N VAL A 417 -16.09 -3.31 10.67
CA VAL A 417 -14.82 -3.51 11.38
C VAL A 417 -14.83 -2.83 12.73
N LYS A 418 -15.24 -1.56 12.80
CA LYS A 418 -15.27 -0.81 14.06
C LYS A 418 -16.32 -1.34 15.02
N GLY A 419 -17.48 -1.79 14.52
CA GLY A 419 -18.49 -2.49 15.31
C GLY A 419 -18.05 -3.89 15.78
N GLN A 420 -17.32 -4.66 14.97
CA GLN A 420 -16.71 -5.92 15.41
C GLN A 420 -15.65 -5.69 16.50
N ILE A 421 -14.80 -4.67 16.32
CA ILE A 421 -13.80 -4.29 17.32
C ILE A 421 -14.49 -3.81 18.59
N PHE A 422 -15.60 -3.09 18.50
CA PHE A 422 -16.35 -2.60 19.66
C PHE A 422 -16.64 -3.74 20.64
N LEU A 423 -17.15 -4.88 20.18
CA LEU A 423 -17.38 -6.06 21.02
C LEU A 423 -16.07 -6.71 21.50
N SER A 424 -15.10 -6.94 20.61
CA SER A 424 -13.85 -7.61 21.01
C SER A 424 -13.04 -6.80 22.04
N GLN A 425 -13.01 -5.48 21.89
CA GLN A 425 -12.36 -4.55 22.80
C GLN A 425 -13.21 -4.31 24.06
N LEU A 426 -14.53 -4.41 23.98
CA LEU A 426 -15.35 -4.48 25.19
C LEU A 426 -14.97 -5.72 26.02
N GLY A 427 -14.72 -6.86 25.38
CA GLY A 427 -14.16 -8.05 26.04
C GLY A 427 -12.84 -7.77 26.74
N TYR A 428 -11.95 -6.96 26.12
CA TYR A 428 -10.73 -6.48 26.78
C TYR A 428 -11.01 -5.61 28.02
N ILE A 429 -12.08 -4.81 28.01
CA ILE A 429 -12.45 -3.89 29.10
C ILE A 429 -13.14 -4.61 30.26
N ILE A 430 -14.09 -5.52 30.01
CA ILE A 430 -14.94 -6.14 31.05
C ILE A 430 -14.68 -7.64 31.26
N GLY A 431 -13.84 -8.27 30.45
CA GLY A 431 -13.64 -9.72 30.40
C GLY A 431 -14.60 -10.41 29.41
N ASN A 432 -14.13 -11.46 28.73
CA ASN A 432 -14.87 -12.18 27.71
C ASN A 432 -16.08 -12.94 28.27
N GLU A 433 -15.99 -13.45 29.50
CA GLU A 433 -17.14 -14.11 30.15
C GLU A 433 -18.29 -13.11 30.38
N ASN A 434 -17.97 -11.90 30.84
CA ASN A 434 -18.94 -10.83 31.02
C ASN A 434 -19.50 -10.35 29.68
N LEU A 435 -18.68 -10.22 28.64
CA LEU A 435 -19.14 -9.91 27.29
C LEU A 435 -20.14 -10.97 26.77
N SER A 436 -19.82 -12.25 26.94
CA SER A 436 -20.70 -13.36 26.54
C SER A 436 -22.04 -13.31 27.27
N LYS A 437 -22.02 -13.08 28.59
CA LYS A 437 -23.23 -12.87 29.40
C LYS A 437 -24.01 -11.60 28.98
N ALA A 438 -23.31 -10.52 28.62
CA ALA A 438 -23.92 -9.27 28.17
C ALA A 438 -24.64 -9.43 26.83
N LEU A 439 -24.06 -10.15 25.86
CA LEU A 439 -24.73 -10.46 24.59
C LEU A 439 -26.02 -11.27 24.80
N LYS A 440 -25.98 -12.29 25.66
CA LYS A 440 -27.17 -13.08 26.01
C LYS A 440 -28.23 -12.23 26.70
N LYS A 441 -27.82 -11.40 27.66
CA LYS A 441 -28.72 -10.48 28.36
C LYS A 441 -29.37 -9.51 27.40
N TYR A 442 -28.58 -8.90 26.51
CA TYR A 442 -29.06 -7.97 25.50
C TYR A 442 -30.09 -8.63 24.59
N TYR A 443 -29.81 -9.84 24.10
CA TYR A 443 -30.77 -10.60 23.30
C TYR A 443 -32.06 -10.87 24.07
N VAL A 444 -31.99 -11.37 25.30
CA VAL A 444 -33.18 -11.67 26.11
C VAL A 444 -34.01 -10.41 26.42
N ASP A 445 -33.36 -9.31 26.80
CA ASP A 445 -34.03 -8.07 27.20
C ASP A 445 -34.69 -7.37 26.00
N PHE A 446 -34.12 -7.49 24.79
CA PHE A 446 -34.49 -6.69 23.62
C PHE A 446 -35.02 -7.46 22.40
N LYS A 447 -35.11 -8.81 22.45
CA LYS A 447 -35.72 -9.61 21.38
C LYS A 447 -37.11 -9.08 21.01
N MET A 448 -37.34 -8.89 19.71
CA MET A 448 -38.50 -8.26 19.07
C MET A 448 -38.75 -6.81 19.54
N LYS A 449 -37.67 -6.02 19.65
CA LYS A 449 -37.70 -4.58 19.94
C LYS A 449 -36.63 -3.86 19.13
N HIS A 450 -36.73 -2.53 19.02
CA HIS A 450 -35.75 -1.63 18.40
C HIS A 450 -34.82 -1.01 19.47
N PRO A 451 -33.75 -1.70 19.91
CA PRO A 451 -32.77 -1.16 20.86
C PRO A 451 -31.90 -0.05 20.27
N PHE A 452 -31.45 0.85 21.14
CA PHE A 452 -30.45 1.88 20.88
C PHE A 452 -29.06 1.45 21.37
N PRO A 453 -27.97 2.13 20.95
CA PRO A 453 -26.63 1.84 21.45
C PRO A 453 -26.50 1.78 22.97
N ASN A 454 -27.19 2.66 23.68
CA ASN A 454 -27.16 2.71 25.13
C ASN A 454 -27.82 1.47 25.78
N ASP A 455 -28.78 0.82 25.12
CA ASP A 455 -29.44 -0.38 25.64
C ASP A 455 -28.47 -1.57 25.76
N PHE A 456 -27.58 -1.73 24.77
CA PHE A 456 -26.50 -2.71 24.84
C PHE A 456 -25.50 -2.36 25.94
N ILE A 457 -25.08 -1.10 26.02
CA ILE A 457 -24.19 -0.62 27.10
C ILE A 457 -24.79 -0.92 28.46
N ARG A 458 -26.05 -0.56 28.72
CA ARG A 458 -26.74 -0.84 29.98
C ARG A 458 -26.85 -2.34 30.27
N SER A 459 -26.97 -3.18 29.24
CA SER A 459 -26.94 -4.64 29.39
C SER A 459 -25.57 -5.13 29.85
N ALA A 460 -24.49 -4.60 29.27
CA ALA A 460 -23.12 -4.90 29.67
C ALA A 460 -22.81 -4.41 31.09
N GLU A 461 -23.16 -3.16 31.44
CA GLU A 461 -22.93 -2.60 32.78
C GLU A 461 -23.66 -3.42 33.86
N LYS A 462 -24.90 -3.86 33.62
CA LYS A 462 -25.66 -4.72 34.55
C LYS A 462 -25.02 -6.08 34.78
N VAL A 463 -24.22 -6.58 33.83
CA VAL A 463 -23.54 -7.87 33.93
C VAL A 463 -22.18 -7.72 34.59
N SER A 464 -21.42 -6.69 34.23
CA SER A 464 -20.04 -6.52 34.67
C SER A 464 -19.87 -5.67 35.92
N ASP A 465 -20.89 -4.91 36.33
CA ASP A 465 -20.81 -3.89 37.39
C ASP A 465 -19.70 -2.85 37.13
N ILE A 466 -19.52 -2.49 35.85
CA ILE A 466 -18.53 -1.52 35.36
C ILE A 466 -19.27 -0.45 34.57
N HIS A 467 -18.91 0.82 34.75
CA HIS A 467 -19.45 1.93 33.96
C HIS A 467 -18.78 2.00 32.57
N LEU A 468 -19.60 2.09 31.51
CA LEU A 468 -19.19 1.94 30.11
C LEU A 468 -19.71 3.05 29.20
N GLY A 469 -20.50 4.01 29.69
CA GLY A 469 -20.96 5.14 28.87
C GLY A 469 -19.82 5.92 28.18
N TRP A 470 -18.65 6.02 28.83
CA TRP A 470 -17.44 6.61 28.23
C TRP A 470 -16.97 5.83 27.01
N TYR A 471 -17.11 4.50 27.00
CA TYR A 471 -16.62 3.66 25.92
C TYR A 471 -17.44 3.85 24.65
N LEU A 472 -18.77 3.92 24.79
CA LEU A 472 -19.66 4.25 23.68
C LEU A 472 -19.33 5.62 23.09
N ASN A 473 -19.24 6.65 23.93
CA ASN A 473 -18.92 8.01 23.49
C ASN A 473 -17.56 8.07 22.78
N GLU A 474 -16.48 7.64 23.43
CA GLU A 474 -15.13 7.76 22.89
C GLU A 474 -14.94 6.92 21.62
N TRP A 475 -15.46 5.69 21.59
CA TRP A 475 -15.25 4.80 20.44
C TRP A 475 -16.20 5.09 19.28
N ILE A 476 -17.51 5.21 19.51
CA ILE A 476 -18.52 5.25 18.45
C ILE A 476 -18.86 6.69 18.03
N GLU A 477 -18.96 7.60 18.99
CA GLU A 477 -19.47 8.96 18.78
C GLU A 477 -18.37 9.97 18.42
N THR A 478 -17.11 9.58 18.54
CA THR A 478 -15.94 10.39 18.15
C THR A 478 -14.99 9.63 17.21
N THR A 479 -13.91 10.31 16.81
CA THR A 479 -12.76 9.73 16.09
C THR A 479 -11.52 9.68 16.99
N HIS A 480 -11.69 9.66 18.32
CA HIS A 480 -10.59 9.61 19.27
C HIS A 480 -9.82 8.29 19.13
N GLN A 481 -8.49 8.39 19.11
CA GLN A 481 -7.62 7.24 18.92
C GLN A 481 -7.05 6.75 20.24
N ILE A 482 -6.88 5.44 20.34
CA ILE A 482 -6.12 4.80 21.41
C ILE A 482 -4.66 4.76 20.96
N ASP A 483 -3.77 5.35 21.74
CA ASP A 483 -2.32 5.32 21.48
C ASP A 483 -1.59 5.45 22.81
N TYR A 484 -0.87 4.39 23.20
CA TYR A 484 -0.13 4.29 24.44
C TYR A 484 1.33 3.92 24.21
N ALA A 485 2.21 4.54 24.98
CA ALA A 485 3.64 4.27 24.94
C ALA A 485 4.21 4.02 26.33
N ILE A 486 5.23 3.16 26.39
CA ILE A 486 6.17 3.13 27.51
C ILE A 486 7.11 4.33 27.32
N GLU A 487 6.94 5.37 28.13
CA GLU A 487 7.74 6.60 28.04
C GLU A 487 9.13 6.41 28.65
N LYS A 488 9.24 5.71 29.79
CA LYS A 488 10.50 5.45 30.50
C LYS A 488 10.45 4.15 31.29
N VAL A 489 11.60 3.47 31.39
CA VAL A 489 11.82 2.35 32.31
C VAL A 489 13.15 2.56 32.99
N GLN A 490 13.16 2.73 34.31
CA GLN A 490 14.34 3.18 35.04
C GLN A 490 14.57 2.34 36.29
N SER A 491 15.83 2.03 36.61
CA SER A 491 16.17 1.41 37.90
C SER A 491 15.89 2.40 39.05
N LYS A 492 15.38 1.86 40.15
CA LYS A 492 15.10 2.58 41.41
C LYS A 492 15.51 1.69 42.58
N GLY A 493 16.81 1.58 42.82
CA GLY A 493 17.35 0.66 43.83
C GLY A 493 17.27 -0.79 43.33
N ASP A 494 16.62 -1.66 44.09
CA ASP A 494 16.33 -3.06 43.74
C ASP A 494 15.03 -3.24 42.94
N LYS A 495 14.38 -2.14 42.57
CA LYS A 495 13.10 -2.10 41.84
C LYS A 495 13.26 -1.43 40.48
N THR A 496 12.26 -1.60 39.62
CA THR A 496 12.15 -0.86 38.35
C THR A 496 10.94 0.06 38.38
N ARG A 497 11.11 1.32 38.01
CA ARG A 497 10.02 2.27 37.78
C ARG A 497 9.67 2.30 36.29
N VAL A 498 8.40 2.09 35.97
CA VAL A 498 7.86 2.21 34.61
C VAL A 498 6.98 3.45 34.54
N THR A 499 7.18 4.27 33.51
CA THR A 499 6.29 5.40 33.16
C THR A 499 5.61 5.09 31.84
N LEU A 500 4.28 5.00 31.87
CA LEU A 500 3.43 4.94 30.69
C LEU A 500 2.95 6.34 30.32
N LYS A 501 2.67 6.54 29.04
CA LYS A 501 2.10 7.79 28.51
C LYS A 501 0.99 7.48 27.52
N ARG A 502 -0.13 8.17 27.67
CA ARG A 502 -1.24 8.19 26.73
C ARG A 502 -0.96 9.30 25.70
N LEU A 503 -0.77 8.91 24.45
CA LEU A 503 -0.52 9.81 23.32
C LEU A 503 -1.84 10.15 22.59
N GLY A 504 -2.77 9.20 22.54
CA GLY A 504 -4.08 9.34 21.90
C GLY A 504 -5.15 9.94 22.83
N GLN A 505 -6.26 10.40 22.25
CA GLN A 505 -7.34 11.06 22.98
C GLN A 505 -8.23 10.10 23.77
N MET A 506 -8.31 8.83 23.40
CA MET A 506 -9.18 7.86 24.07
C MET A 506 -8.47 7.18 25.25
N PRO A 507 -8.95 7.33 26.49
CA PRO A 507 -8.41 6.63 27.64
C PRO A 507 -8.91 5.18 27.71
N MET A 508 -8.06 4.26 28.17
CA MET A 508 -8.31 2.83 28.30
C MET A 508 -7.77 2.28 29.63
N PRO A 509 -8.39 1.24 30.22
CA PRO A 509 -7.70 0.40 31.20
C PRO A 509 -6.53 -0.33 30.52
N ILE A 510 -5.42 -0.55 31.21
CA ILE A 510 -4.17 -1.03 30.60
C ILE A 510 -3.70 -2.32 31.25
N ASP A 511 -3.47 -3.34 30.41
CA ASP A 511 -2.71 -4.54 30.75
C ASP A 511 -1.26 -4.40 30.34
N VAL A 512 -0.33 -4.58 31.28
CA VAL A 512 1.12 -4.61 31.04
C VAL A 512 1.68 -5.97 31.44
N GLU A 513 2.09 -6.78 30.47
CA GLU A 513 2.82 -8.02 30.72
C GLU A 513 4.31 -7.73 30.88
N VAL A 514 4.90 -8.25 31.95
CA VAL A 514 6.34 -8.22 32.19
C VAL A 514 6.85 -9.65 32.15
N GLU A 515 7.76 -9.93 31.22
CA GLU A 515 8.52 -11.17 31.16
C GLU A 515 9.90 -10.95 31.79
N TYR A 516 10.30 -11.85 32.69
CA TYR A 516 11.58 -11.79 33.38
C TYR A 516 12.62 -12.69 32.70
N GLN A 517 13.90 -12.48 33.01
CA GLN A 517 15.01 -13.28 32.46
C GLN A 517 14.91 -14.78 32.79
N ASP A 518 14.28 -15.12 33.92
CA ASP A 518 14.01 -16.51 34.35
C ASP A 518 12.83 -17.17 33.59
N GLY A 519 12.21 -16.45 32.65
CA GLY A 519 11.05 -16.90 31.88
C GLY A 519 9.71 -16.75 32.59
N THR A 520 9.68 -16.36 33.87
CA THR A 520 8.43 -16.09 34.59
C THR A 520 7.77 -14.81 34.07
N LYS A 521 6.43 -14.73 34.22
CA LYS A 521 5.63 -13.60 33.77
C LYS A 521 4.77 -13.03 34.89
N ALA A 522 4.55 -11.72 34.87
CA ALA A 522 3.56 -11.04 35.69
C ALA A 522 2.72 -10.09 34.84
N LEU A 523 1.43 -9.97 35.17
CA LEU A 523 0.50 -9.07 34.49
C LEU A 523 0.13 -7.93 35.45
N PHE A 524 0.53 -6.71 35.12
CA PHE A 524 0.13 -5.51 35.85
C PHE A 524 -1.11 -4.93 35.18
N TYR A 525 -2.21 -4.87 35.92
CA TYR A 525 -3.48 -4.31 35.44
C TYR A 525 -3.70 -2.94 36.06
N ILE A 526 -3.92 -1.95 35.21
CA ILE A 526 -4.21 -0.56 35.58
C ILE A 526 -5.67 -0.29 35.20
N PRO A 527 -6.61 -0.27 36.16
CA PRO A 527 -7.99 0.08 35.90
C PRO A 527 -8.12 1.54 35.41
N LEU A 528 -9.16 1.82 34.62
CA LEU A 528 -9.50 3.20 34.24
C LEU A 528 -10.46 3.78 35.28
N ARG A 529 -10.11 4.90 35.93
CA ARG A 529 -10.93 5.47 37.04
C ARG A 529 -12.41 5.68 36.69
N MET A 530 -12.70 6.06 35.45
CA MET A 530 -14.07 6.31 34.99
C MET A 530 -14.93 5.05 34.88
N MET A 531 -14.30 3.87 34.83
CA MET A 531 -15.00 2.60 34.73
C MET A 531 -15.59 2.14 36.07
N ARG A 532 -15.15 2.70 37.21
CA ARG A 532 -15.67 2.43 38.56
C ARG A 532 -15.75 0.93 38.94
N GLY A 533 -14.88 0.12 38.35
CA GLY A 533 -14.81 -1.32 38.58
C GLY A 533 -13.57 -1.92 37.94
N GLU A 534 -13.43 -3.23 38.01
CA GLU A 534 -12.26 -3.95 37.53
C GLU A 534 -12.70 -5.22 36.79
N LYS A 535 -12.04 -5.55 35.68
CA LYS A 535 -12.32 -6.81 34.98
C LYS A 535 -11.82 -8.02 35.77
N PRO A 536 -12.46 -9.20 35.65
CA PRO A 536 -11.97 -10.44 36.26
C PRO A 536 -10.61 -10.88 35.68
N ASN A 537 -9.85 -11.70 36.42
CA ASN A 537 -8.58 -12.24 35.93
C ASN A 537 -8.83 -13.50 35.08
N GLU A 538 -8.78 -13.36 33.75
CA GLU A 538 -9.09 -14.45 32.83
C GLU A 538 -7.96 -15.49 32.70
N ASN A 539 -6.71 -15.10 32.99
CA ASN A 539 -5.57 -16.01 32.92
C ASN A 539 -4.97 -16.26 34.30
N LEU A 540 -5.45 -17.32 34.96
CA LEU A 540 -4.98 -17.73 36.28
C LEU A 540 -3.53 -18.26 36.29
N SER A 541 -2.96 -18.57 35.11
CA SER A 541 -1.57 -19.05 35.01
C SER A 541 -0.53 -17.92 35.14
N ILE A 542 -0.93 -16.66 34.95
CA ILE A 542 -0.07 -15.49 35.10
C ILE A 542 -0.49 -14.75 36.37
N LYS A 543 0.48 -14.46 37.24
CA LYS A 543 0.23 -13.65 38.44
C LYS A 543 -0.21 -12.24 38.03
N ARG A 544 -1.46 -11.88 38.31
CA ARG A 544 -1.99 -10.53 38.12
C ARG A 544 -1.75 -9.66 39.35
N ILE A 545 -1.30 -8.43 39.13
CA ILE A 545 -1.13 -7.38 40.13
C ILE A 545 -2.04 -6.23 39.71
N VAL A 546 -3.06 -5.94 40.51
CA VAL A 546 -3.93 -4.78 40.29
C VAL A 546 -3.24 -3.55 40.88
N LEU A 547 -3.14 -2.49 40.07
CA LEU A 547 -2.56 -1.21 40.45
C LEU A 547 -3.66 -0.17 40.68
N ASP A 548 -3.29 0.99 41.22
CA ASP A 548 -4.21 2.12 41.36
C ASP A 548 -4.82 2.53 40.01
N ASP A 549 -6.00 3.16 40.06
CA ASP A 549 -6.69 3.56 38.86
C ASP A 549 -6.00 4.73 38.13
N TRP A 550 -5.99 4.68 36.79
CA TRP A 550 -5.53 5.78 35.97
C TRP A 550 -6.69 6.73 35.68
N ALA A 551 -6.64 7.96 36.16
CA ALA A 551 -7.60 8.99 35.77
C ALA A 551 -7.29 9.56 34.38
N TRP A 552 -8.33 9.69 33.55
CA TRP A 552 -8.23 10.09 32.14
C TRP A 552 -7.47 11.41 31.92
N ALA A 553 -7.57 12.36 32.85
CA ALA A 553 -6.95 13.68 32.75
C ALA A 553 -5.43 13.66 32.95
N TYR A 554 -4.86 12.58 33.51
CA TYR A 554 -3.42 12.44 33.66
C TYR A 554 -2.83 11.81 32.39
N PRO A 555 -1.94 12.50 31.66
CA PRO A 555 -1.38 11.97 30.42
C PRO A 555 -0.34 10.86 30.65
N SER A 556 0.20 10.74 31.86
CA SER A 556 1.20 9.73 32.21
C SER A 556 0.80 8.98 33.49
N TYR A 557 1.24 7.74 33.61
CA TYR A 557 1.03 6.87 34.78
C TYR A 557 2.31 6.17 35.16
N GLN A 558 2.59 6.05 36.45
CA GLN A 558 3.83 5.44 36.96
C GLN A 558 3.52 4.31 37.92
N PHE A 559 4.27 3.22 37.80
CA PHE A 559 4.24 2.11 38.76
C PHE A 559 5.62 1.49 38.94
N GLU A 560 5.73 0.64 39.96
CA GLU A 560 6.99 -0.01 40.33
C GLU A 560 6.85 -1.53 40.19
N ILE A 561 7.87 -2.14 39.58
CA ILE A 561 8.07 -3.59 39.50
C ILE A 561 9.08 -3.95 40.58
N SER A 562 8.78 -4.99 41.37
CA SER A 562 9.61 -5.42 42.50
C SER A 562 10.95 -6.07 42.14
N LYS A 563 11.34 -6.09 40.85
CA LYS A 563 12.62 -6.62 40.37
C LYS A 563 13.43 -5.49 39.72
N ASP A 564 14.75 -5.61 39.77
CA ASP A 564 15.66 -4.67 39.09
C ASP A 564 15.54 -4.79 37.56
N VAL A 565 15.87 -3.70 36.86
CA VAL A 565 15.70 -3.59 35.40
C VAL A 565 16.52 -4.64 34.65
N SER A 566 17.67 -5.06 35.20
CA SER A 566 18.50 -6.12 34.62
C SER A 566 17.81 -7.49 34.58
N GLN A 567 16.83 -7.71 35.46
CA GLN A 567 16.06 -8.96 35.54
C GLN A 567 14.82 -8.95 34.63
N ILE A 568 14.52 -7.82 33.98
CA ILE A 568 13.39 -7.68 33.06
C ILE A 568 13.87 -8.00 31.64
N LYS A 569 13.15 -8.93 31.00
CA LYS A 569 13.38 -9.31 29.61
C LYS A 569 12.54 -8.48 28.65
N LEU A 570 11.23 -8.32 28.95
CA LEU A 570 10.28 -7.62 28.09
C LEU A 570 9.19 -6.93 28.94
N ILE A 571 8.74 -5.76 28.50
CA ILE A 571 7.53 -5.09 29.02
C ILE A 571 6.62 -4.82 27.81
N LYS A 572 5.42 -5.39 27.81
CA LYS A 572 4.48 -5.30 26.70
C LYS A 572 3.13 -4.74 27.17
N ILE A 573 2.68 -3.66 26.54
CA ILE A 573 1.30 -3.15 26.68
C ILE A 573 0.38 -4.00 25.80
N ASP A 574 -0.80 -4.35 26.31
CA ASP A 574 -1.81 -5.17 25.65
C ASP A 574 -1.21 -6.48 25.07
N PRO A 575 -0.86 -7.46 25.92
CA PRO A 575 -0.39 -8.75 25.44
C PRO A 575 -1.41 -9.48 24.55
N SER A 576 -2.71 -9.21 24.75
CA SER A 576 -3.83 -9.86 24.07
C SER A 576 -4.02 -9.41 22.61
N GLY A 577 -3.59 -8.18 22.29
CA GLY A 577 -3.81 -7.56 20.99
C GLY A 577 -5.26 -7.13 20.75
N LEU A 578 -6.08 -7.06 21.79
CA LEU A 578 -7.50 -6.68 21.77
C LEU A 578 -7.74 -5.22 22.21
N MET A 579 -6.69 -4.40 22.21
CA MET A 579 -6.77 -2.95 22.27
C MET A 579 -6.45 -2.37 20.89
N ALA A 580 -7.28 -1.44 20.42
CA ALA A 580 -7.15 -0.80 19.10
C ALA A 580 -6.10 0.32 19.08
N ASP A 581 -4.95 0.05 19.71
CA ASP A 581 -3.81 0.93 19.72
C ASP A 581 -3.28 1.12 18.29
N VAL A 582 -3.27 2.38 17.84
CA VAL A 582 -2.85 2.73 16.47
C VAL A 582 -1.33 2.60 16.27
N HIS A 583 -0.53 2.61 17.34
CA HIS A 583 0.92 2.50 17.28
C HIS A 583 1.43 1.35 18.18
N LYS A 584 1.28 0.11 17.68
CA LYS A 584 1.87 -1.09 18.28
C LYS A 584 3.41 -1.11 18.11
N GLY A 585 4.12 -0.28 18.87
CA GLY A 585 5.57 -0.34 19.02
C GLY A 585 5.98 -1.19 20.23
N ASP A 586 7.23 -1.66 20.24
CA ASP A 586 7.95 -2.05 21.47
C ASP A 586 8.87 -0.88 21.84
N PRO A 587 8.39 0.10 22.63
CA PRO A 587 9.22 1.22 23.04
C PRO A 587 10.27 0.78 24.06
N PHE A 588 10.11 -0.39 24.71
CA PHE A 588 11.02 -0.86 25.74
C PHE A 588 12.36 -1.28 25.14
N GLU A 589 12.36 -2.12 24.10
CA GLU A 589 13.63 -2.52 23.47
C GLU A 589 14.36 -1.29 22.90
N ILE A 590 13.63 -0.38 22.26
CA ILE A 590 14.22 0.87 21.73
C ILE A 590 14.78 1.74 22.88
N THR A 591 14.01 1.95 23.95
CA THR A 591 14.43 2.78 25.09
C THR A 591 15.61 2.15 25.84
N LYS A 592 15.58 0.84 26.07
CA LYS A 592 16.66 0.08 26.69
C LYS A 592 17.96 0.22 25.91
N GLN A 593 17.93 0.07 24.58
CA GLN A 593 19.12 0.25 23.75
C GLN A 593 19.64 1.70 23.78
N ILE A 594 18.73 2.70 23.84
CA ILE A 594 19.12 4.11 23.98
C ILE A 594 19.78 4.38 25.34
N GLU A 595 19.25 3.83 26.43
CA GLU A 595 19.82 4.00 27.77
C GLU A 595 21.18 3.31 27.89
N ILE A 596 21.32 2.07 27.40
CA ILE A 596 22.60 1.36 27.34
C ILE A 596 23.62 2.18 26.55
N TYR A 597 23.23 2.71 25.38
CA TYR A 597 24.11 3.54 24.56
C TYR A 597 24.53 4.82 25.30
N ALA A 598 23.59 5.51 25.94
CA ALA A 598 23.87 6.75 26.67
C ALA A 598 24.79 6.53 27.88
N ASP A 599 24.58 5.45 28.64
CA ASP A 599 25.38 5.11 29.81
C ASP A 599 26.78 4.63 29.42
N PHE A 600 26.89 3.77 28.40
CA PHE A 600 28.16 3.39 27.80
C PHE A 600 28.95 4.62 27.36
N PHE A 601 28.31 5.54 26.62
CA PHE A 601 28.97 6.72 26.09
C PHE A 601 29.44 7.68 27.19
N LYS A 602 28.66 7.87 28.26
CA LYS A 602 29.06 8.66 29.43
C LYS A 602 30.21 8.01 30.19
N THR A 603 30.11 6.71 30.46
CA THR A 603 31.11 5.94 31.19
C THR A 603 32.44 5.93 30.45
N LEU A 604 32.42 5.76 29.12
CA LEU A 604 33.62 5.81 28.29
C LEU A 604 34.27 7.20 28.32
N ASN A 605 33.53 8.29 28.08
CA ASN A 605 34.09 9.65 28.12
C ASN A 605 34.64 10.04 29.50
N LYS A 606 34.06 9.51 30.59
CA LYS A 606 34.49 9.81 31.97
C LYS A 606 35.77 9.07 32.38
N ASN A 607 35.91 7.81 31.96
CA ASN A 607 36.92 6.90 32.53
C ASN A 607 38.03 6.52 31.57
N TYR A 608 37.96 6.87 30.28
CA TYR A 608 39.04 6.58 29.34
C TYR A 608 40.26 7.46 29.62
N VAL A 609 41.45 6.89 29.45
CA VAL A 609 42.72 7.51 29.85
C VAL A 609 43.13 8.68 28.94
N ASP A 610 42.78 8.60 27.65
CA ASP A 610 43.09 9.63 26.66
C ASP A 610 41.89 10.56 26.40
N PRO A 611 42.11 11.82 25.97
CA PRO A 611 41.02 12.72 25.61
C PRO A 611 40.19 12.15 24.44
N ILE A 612 38.88 11.98 24.65
CA ILE A 612 37.93 11.56 23.60
C ILE A 612 37.06 12.75 23.20
N SER A 613 36.96 13.02 21.89
CA SER A 613 35.93 13.93 21.34
C SER A 613 34.59 13.22 21.28
N ALA A 614 33.65 13.62 22.13
CA ALA A 614 32.29 13.08 22.14
C ALA A 614 31.60 13.17 20.76
N SER A 615 31.76 14.31 20.07
CA SER A 615 31.18 14.49 18.73
C SER A 615 31.75 13.50 17.72
N GLU A 616 33.07 13.26 17.73
CA GLU A 616 33.70 12.33 16.79
C GLU A 616 33.37 10.87 17.10
N LEU A 617 33.37 10.51 18.39
CA LEU A 617 33.04 9.15 18.81
C LEU A 617 31.59 8.81 18.42
N ASN A 618 30.65 9.73 18.66
CA ASN A 618 29.25 9.56 18.29
C ASN A 618 29.09 9.48 16.76
N ALA A 619 29.73 10.38 16.00
CA ALA A 619 29.71 10.33 14.54
C ALA A 619 30.27 9.01 13.98
N LYS A 620 31.38 8.50 14.54
CA LYS A 620 31.95 7.18 14.19
C LYS A 620 30.97 6.04 14.51
N GLY A 621 30.32 6.09 15.69
CA GLY A 621 29.31 5.13 16.10
C GLY A 621 28.10 5.12 15.17
N ILE A 622 27.53 6.30 14.86
CA ILE A 622 26.40 6.43 13.93
C ILE A 622 26.79 5.94 12.54
N LYS A 623 27.97 6.33 12.03
CA LYS A 623 28.47 5.83 10.75
C LYS A 623 28.50 4.30 10.73
N LYS A 624 28.98 3.66 11.80
CA LYS A 624 29.00 2.20 11.94
C LYS A 624 27.60 1.59 12.00
N MET A 625 26.65 2.22 12.69
CA MET A 625 25.25 1.77 12.69
C MET A 625 24.62 1.81 11.29
N LEU A 626 25.01 2.78 10.46
CA LEU A 626 24.49 2.93 9.10
C LEU A 626 25.13 2.00 8.06
N GLU A 627 26.28 1.36 8.35
CA GLU A 627 26.97 0.46 7.41
C GLU A 627 26.10 -0.73 6.96
N GLY A 628 25.16 -1.16 7.80
CA GLY A 628 24.19 -2.23 7.50
C GLY A 628 23.04 -1.80 6.59
N THR A 629 22.88 -0.51 6.30
CA THR A 629 21.79 0.02 5.46
C THR A 629 22.22 0.08 3.98
N ASP A 630 21.90 1.15 3.27
CA ASP A 630 22.36 1.43 1.91
C ASP A 630 23.42 2.56 1.94
N PRO A 631 24.34 2.64 0.96
CA PRO A 631 25.43 3.61 0.97
C PRO A 631 24.95 5.07 0.78
N TYR A 632 23.65 5.30 0.55
CA TYR A 632 23.07 6.63 0.41
C TYR A 632 22.35 7.10 1.68
N THR A 633 22.18 6.23 2.67
CA THR A 633 21.71 6.60 4.00
C THR A 633 22.88 7.04 4.86
N VAL A 634 22.96 8.34 5.14
CA VAL A 634 24.10 8.95 5.82
C VAL A 634 23.66 9.95 6.88
N PHE A 635 24.38 9.97 8.00
CA PHE A 635 24.26 11.02 9.00
C PHE A 635 25.06 12.24 8.57
N VAL A 636 24.46 13.41 8.74
CA VAL A 636 25.02 14.70 8.37
C VAL A 636 25.15 15.53 9.64
N SER A 637 26.38 15.72 10.09
CA SER A 637 26.65 16.50 11.30
C SER A 637 26.42 18.00 11.06
N GLN A 638 26.29 18.77 12.14
CA GLN A 638 26.20 20.23 12.09
C GLN A 638 27.37 20.84 11.29
N ARG A 639 28.60 20.36 11.51
CA ARG A 639 29.79 20.77 10.75
C ARG A 639 29.63 20.52 9.25
N ASN A 640 29.06 19.38 8.85
CA ASN A 640 28.81 19.06 7.44
C ASN A 640 27.72 19.98 6.83
N ILE A 641 26.72 20.38 7.61
CA ILE A 641 25.65 21.30 7.16
C ILE A 641 26.20 22.71 6.97
N GLU A 642 26.98 23.23 7.92
CA GLU A 642 27.63 24.53 7.81
C GLU A 642 28.58 24.57 6.60
N GLN A 643 29.34 23.49 6.39
CA GLN A 643 30.20 23.34 5.20
C GLN A 643 29.41 23.25 3.90
N SER A 644 28.26 22.57 3.89
CA SER A 644 27.37 22.50 2.72
C SER A 644 26.75 23.86 2.38
N LYS A 645 26.38 24.66 3.40
CA LYS A 645 25.89 26.04 3.21
C LYS A 645 26.99 26.92 2.61
N LEU A 646 28.20 26.91 3.20
CA LEU A 646 29.38 27.60 2.64
C LEU A 646 29.69 27.14 1.21
N TYR A 647 29.59 25.83 0.95
CA TYR A 647 29.77 25.26 -0.38
C TYR A 647 28.74 25.82 -1.36
N SER A 648 27.45 25.83 -1.01
CA SER A 648 26.40 26.32 -1.89
C SER A 648 26.53 27.80 -2.25
N GLU A 649 27.08 28.62 -1.35
CA GLU A 649 27.36 30.04 -1.57
C GLU A 649 28.60 30.25 -2.46
N THR A 650 29.59 29.36 -2.39
CA THR A 650 30.88 29.45 -3.09
C THR A 650 30.97 28.63 -4.38
N VAL A 651 30.03 27.74 -4.69
CA VAL A 651 30.01 26.87 -5.89
C VAL A 651 30.10 27.64 -7.22
N SER A 652 29.67 28.90 -7.23
CA SER A 652 29.79 29.75 -8.41
C SER A 652 31.23 30.26 -8.65
N SER A 653 32.18 30.03 -7.73
CA SER A 653 33.55 30.51 -7.81
C SER A 653 34.58 29.44 -7.41
N ASN A 654 35.34 28.95 -8.39
CA ASN A 654 36.35 27.91 -8.20
C ASN A 654 37.59 28.17 -9.09
N ILE A 655 38.59 27.29 -9.00
CA ILE A 655 39.86 27.41 -9.76
C ILE A 655 39.87 26.60 -11.07
N GLY A 656 38.81 25.83 -11.35
CA GLY A 656 38.61 25.09 -12.60
C GLY A 656 39.21 23.69 -12.67
N ILE A 657 39.24 22.96 -11.56
CA ILE A 657 39.71 21.56 -11.50
C ILE A 657 38.60 20.61 -11.04
N GLN A 658 38.66 19.35 -11.49
CA GLN A 658 37.99 18.22 -10.85
C GLN A 658 39.05 17.31 -10.24
N TYR A 659 38.72 16.66 -9.14
CA TYR A 659 39.64 15.78 -8.43
C TYR A 659 38.97 14.47 -8.02
N ALA A 660 39.77 13.46 -7.68
CA ALA A 660 39.31 12.22 -7.06
C ALA A 660 40.24 11.81 -5.92
N PHE A 661 39.67 11.16 -4.90
CA PHE A 661 40.45 10.45 -3.88
C PHE A 661 40.87 9.10 -4.43
N ILE A 662 42.19 8.88 -4.52
CA ILE A 662 42.79 7.62 -4.97
C ILE A 662 43.82 7.22 -3.92
N ASP A 663 43.63 6.06 -3.28
CA ASP A 663 44.50 5.54 -2.22
C ASP A 663 44.76 6.57 -1.09
N LYS A 664 43.70 7.24 -0.63
CA LYS A 664 43.69 8.33 0.38
C LYS A 664 44.40 9.64 -0.02
N LYS A 665 44.96 9.71 -1.23
CA LYS A 665 45.56 10.91 -1.81
C LYS A 665 44.59 11.59 -2.77
N ILE A 666 44.87 12.84 -3.13
CA ILE A 666 43.98 13.63 -3.98
C ILE A 666 44.69 13.90 -5.29
N TYR A 667 44.08 13.45 -6.38
CA TYR A 667 44.60 13.68 -7.72
C TYR A 667 43.66 14.55 -8.53
N ILE A 668 44.23 15.46 -9.31
CA ILE A 668 43.47 16.20 -10.32
C ILE A 668 43.09 15.23 -11.44
N THR A 669 41.79 15.08 -11.69
CA THR A 669 41.22 14.16 -12.68
C THR A 669 40.68 14.85 -13.92
N ASN A 670 40.44 16.16 -13.84
CA ASN A 670 40.09 17.00 -14.98
C ASN A 670 40.51 18.45 -14.73
N ILE A 671 40.81 19.20 -15.80
CA ILE A 671 41.06 20.64 -15.73
C ILE A 671 40.26 21.31 -16.84
N ILE A 672 39.52 22.35 -16.48
CA ILE A 672 38.77 23.16 -17.43
C ILE A 672 39.78 24.01 -18.22
N LYS A 673 39.74 23.92 -19.54
CA LYS A 673 40.60 24.72 -20.43
C LYS A 673 40.43 26.22 -20.16
N ASP A 674 41.54 26.97 -20.16
CA ASP A 674 41.62 28.41 -19.93
C ASP A 674 41.20 28.90 -18.53
N SER A 675 40.92 27.97 -17.61
CA SER A 675 40.63 28.26 -16.19
C SER A 675 41.85 28.79 -15.43
N PRO A 676 41.66 29.37 -14.23
CA PRO A 676 42.77 29.79 -13.38
C PRO A 676 43.81 28.69 -13.12
N ALA A 677 43.38 27.43 -12.92
CA ALA A 677 44.27 26.29 -12.74
C ALA A 677 45.06 25.92 -14.01
N ASP A 678 44.41 25.92 -15.18
CA ASP A 678 45.08 25.66 -16.47
C ASP A 678 46.17 26.71 -16.73
N ARG A 679 45.86 27.99 -16.47
CA ARG A 679 46.82 29.11 -16.63
C ARG A 679 47.98 29.05 -15.64
N LYS A 680 47.85 28.33 -14.53
CA LYS A 680 48.90 28.10 -13.53
C LYS A 680 49.64 26.78 -13.74
N ASP A 681 49.47 26.17 -14.91
CA ASP A 681 50.13 24.92 -15.31
C ASP A 681 49.82 23.72 -14.41
N LEU A 682 48.65 23.69 -13.76
CA LEU A 682 48.17 22.46 -13.15
C LEU A 682 47.85 21.46 -14.27
N LYS A 683 48.07 20.17 -14.02
CA LYS A 683 47.81 19.10 -14.98
C LYS A 683 46.98 17.98 -14.36
N ILE A 684 46.22 17.28 -15.21
CA ILE A 684 45.57 16.03 -14.83
C ILE A 684 46.67 15.03 -14.41
N GLY A 685 46.54 14.49 -13.21
CA GLY A 685 47.54 13.61 -12.61
C GLY A 685 48.34 14.24 -11.47
N ASP A 686 48.28 15.55 -11.27
CA ASP A 686 48.92 16.20 -10.12
C ASP A 686 48.31 15.72 -8.80
N GLU A 687 49.15 15.32 -7.85
CA GLU A 687 48.73 15.05 -6.47
C GLU A 687 48.65 16.38 -5.71
N ILE A 688 47.52 16.71 -5.09
CA ILE A 688 47.39 17.88 -4.21
C ILE A 688 47.81 17.44 -2.81
N THR A 689 48.88 18.01 -2.27
CA THR A 689 49.40 17.65 -0.93
C THR A 689 49.03 18.67 0.14
N SER A 690 48.83 19.94 -0.22
CA SER A 690 48.31 20.94 0.71
C SER A 690 47.41 21.99 0.06
N ILE A 691 46.47 22.51 0.85
CA ILE A 691 45.53 23.59 0.48
C ILE A 691 45.55 24.62 1.61
N LEU A 692 45.77 25.89 1.28
CA LEU A 692 45.91 26.99 2.26
C LEU A 692 46.96 26.67 3.35
N ASP A 693 48.06 26.04 2.93
CA ASP A 693 49.18 25.59 3.78
C ASP A 693 48.85 24.45 4.77
N PHE A 694 47.63 23.87 4.73
CA PHE A 694 47.30 22.68 5.51
C PHE A 694 47.36 21.39 4.69
N ASN A 695 47.77 20.28 5.34
CA ASN A 695 47.89 18.97 4.70
C ASN A 695 46.51 18.40 4.34
N VAL A 696 46.32 17.96 3.10
CA VAL A 696 45.03 17.42 2.63
C VAL A 696 44.55 16.19 3.39
N GLU A 697 45.45 15.40 3.99
CA GLU A 697 45.09 14.22 4.79
C GLU A 697 44.26 14.57 6.03
N GLU A 698 44.34 15.81 6.50
CA GLU A 698 43.65 16.29 7.70
C GLU A 698 42.19 16.71 7.45
N PHE A 699 41.77 16.91 6.19
CA PHE A 699 40.48 17.54 5.85
C PHE A 699 39.42 16.61 5.25
N GLY A 700 39.75 15.39 4.81
CA GLY A 700 38.77 14.44 4.26
C GLY A 700 37.84 15.07 3.19
N GLU A 701 36.52 14.91 3.32
CA GLU A 701 35.52 15.44 2.37
C GLU A 701 35.39 16.99 2.36
N GLN A 702 36.06 17.72 3.26
CA GLN A 702 35.93 19.18 3.42
C GLN A 702 36.72 19.97 2.35
N ILE A 703 37.45 19.25 1.52
CA ILE A 703 38.39 19.79 0.52
C ILE A 703 37.67 20.54 -0.60
N THR A 704 36.45 20.16 -0.93
CA THR A 704 35.64 20.87 -1.93
C THR A 704 35.35 22.31 -1.52
N VAL A 705 35.17 22.57 -0.21
CA VAL A 705 34.97 23.93 0.32
C VAL A 705 36.27 24.72 0.28
N LEU A 706 37.41 24.10 0.57
CA LEU A 706 38.72 24.77 0.55
C LEU A 706 39.19 25.11 -0.88
N LEU A 707 38.77 24.32 -1.86
CA LEU A 707 39.03 24.57 -3.29
C LEU A 707 38.08 25.62 -3.91
N ASN A 708 37.05 26.04 -3.16
CA ASN A 708 36.11 27.08 -3.53
C ASN A 708 36.31 28.30 -2.60
N GLY A 709 36.86 29.38 -3.13
CA GLY A 709 37.12 30.61 -2.35
C GLY A 709 36.21 31.77 -2.74
N ALA A 710 36.32 32.87 -1.99
CA ALA A 710 35.71 34.14 -2.39
C ALA A 710 36.34 34.63 -3.71
N VAL A 711 35.52 35.12 -4.63
CA VAL A 711 35.98 35.66 -5.92
C VAL A 711 37.03 36.75 -5.70
N GLY A 712 38.17 36.64 -6.38
CA GLY A 712 39.30 37.55 -6.24
C GLY A 712 40.30 37.17 -5.15
N SER A 713 40.03 36.17 -4.31
CA SER A 713 41.03 35.58 -3.41
C SER A 713 41.97 34.63 -4.16
N ASN A 714 43.11 34.29 -3.55
CA ASN A 714 44.00 33.23 -4.05
C ASN A 714 43.88 31.99 -3.18
N ILE A 715 43.82 30.82 -3.79
CA ILE A 715 44.01 29.54 -3.12
C ILE A 715 45.47 29.12 -3.29
N ASN A 716 46.15 28.94 -2.17
CA ASN A 716 47.51 28.40 -2.14
C ASN A 716 47.44 26.87 -2.18
N LEU A 717 47.86 26.26 -3.29
CA LEU A 717 47.95 24.81 -3.45
C LEU A 717 49.40 24.37 -3.49
N THR A 718 49.74 23.29 -2.80
CA THR A 718 50.97 22.55 -3.10
C THR A 718 50.60 21.30 -3.87
N THR A 719 51.16 21.14 -5.07
CA THR A 719 51.02 19.94 -5.87
C THR A 719 52.32 19.15 -5.94
N LEU A 720 52.23 17.84 -6.07
CA LEU A 720 53.32 16.92 -6.29
C LEU A 720 53.15 16.31 -7.69
N ARG A 721 54.11 16.60 -8.58
CA ARG A 721 54.21 16.01 -9.93
C ARG A 721 55.59 15.36 -10.05
N ASN A 722 55.64 14.05 -10.32
CA ASN A 722 56.88 13.29 -10.53
C ASN A 722 57.92 13.47 -9.39
N GLY A 723 57.46 13.47 -8.13
CA GLY A 723 58.32 13.67 -6.96
C GLY A 723 58.72 15.13 -6.68
N LYS A 724 58.40 16.07 -7.57
CA LYS A 724 58.67 17.50 -7.37
C LYS A 724 57.44 18.21 -6.80
N GLN A 725 57.60 18.81 -5.61
CA GLN A 725 56.58 19.69 -5.05
C GLN A 725 56.63 21.09 -5.66
N THR A 726 55.47 21.64 -6.01
CA THR A 726 55.32 22.99 -6.56
C THR A 726 54.19 23.71 -5.82
N LYS A 727 54.45 24.94 -5.36
CA LYS A 727 53.43 25.81 -4.75
C LYS A 727 52.80 26.71 -5.81
N HIS A 728 51.48 26.80 -5.79
CA HIS A 728 50.67 27.59 -6.71
C HIS A 728 49.79 28.55 -5.92
N ALA A 729 49.80 29.84 -6.27
CA ALA A 729 48.78 30.79 -5.83
C ALA A 729 47.80 31.00 -7.00
N ILE A 730 46.60 30.44 -6.88
CA ILE A 730 45.63 30.37 -7.98
C ILE A 730 44.44 31.27 -7.66
N PRO A 731 44.13 32.27 -8.51
CA PRO A 731 43.02 33.17 -8.23
C PRO A 731 41.70 32.43 -8.40
N VAL A 732 40.80 32.63 -7.44
CA VAL A 732 39.44 32.13 -7.51
C VAL A 732 38.61 33.08 -8.36
N GLN A 733 37.92 32.54 -9.35
CA GLN A 733 37.08 33.33 -10.25
C GLN A 733 35.70 32.72 -10.33
N HIS A 734 34.71 33.55 -10.68
CA HIS A 734 33.44 33.02 -11.12
C HIS A 734 33.66 32.23 -12.41
N MET A 735 33.58 30.92 -12.31
CA MET A 735 33.48 30.07 -13.48
C MET A 735 32.01 30.09 -13.88
N GLY A 736 31.68 30.66 -15.03
CA GLY A 736 30.35 30.47 -15.61
C GLY A 736 30.01 28.97 -15.56
N TYR A 737 28.77 28.62 -15.21
CA TYR A 737 28.36 27.22 -15.05
C TYR A 737 28.98 26.36 -16.15
N ASN A 738 29.75 25.34 -15.79
CA ASN A 738 30.16 24.33 -16.76
C ASN A 738 28.89 23.83 -17.42
N SER A 739 28.81 24.03 -18.74
CA SER A 739 27.64 23.61 -19.49
C SER A 739 27.40 22.13 -19.23
N CYS A 740 26.18 21.81 -18.80
CA CYS A 740 25.74 20.43 -18.67
C CYS A 740 25.75 19.72 -20.03
N VAL A 741 25.72 20.50 -21.12
CA VAL A 741 25.80 20.08 -22.51
C VAL A 741 27.13 20.53 -23.15
N PRO A 742 28.28 19.89 -22.82
CA PRO A 742 29.60 20.34 -23.30
C PRO A 742 29.78 20.26 -24.83
N LEU A 743 28.93 19.49 -25.53
CA LEU A 743 28.94 19.40 -26.98
C LEU A 743 27.55 19.15 -27.54
N PHE A 744 27.14 19.98 -28.49
CA PHE A 744 26.06 19.68 -29.42
C PHE A 744 26.45 20.11 -30.84
N LYS A 745 26.25 19.25 -31.83
CA LYS A 745 26.51 19.55 -33.25
C LYS A 745 25.78 18.58 -34.17
N LYS A 746 25.65 18.94 -35.44
CA LYS A 746 25.28 17.99 -36.48
C LYS A 746 26.47 17.09 -36.78
N ILE A 747 26.25 15.77 -36.79
CA ILE A 747 27.29 14.75 -37.02
C ILE A 747 27.10 13.98 -38.33
N ASP A 748 26.05 14.32 -39.07
CA ASP A 748 25.67 13.76 -40.37
C ASP A 748 24.73 14.77 -41.08
N SER A 749 24.30 14.53 -42.33
CA SER A 749 23.39 15.44 -43.06
C SER A 749 22.12 15.78 -42.30
N ASP A 750 21.56 14.80 -41.58
CA ASP A 750 20.25 14.88 -40.92
C ASP A 750 20.28 14.54 -39.42
N VAL A 751 21.43 14.23 -38.82
CA VAL A 751 21.51 13.74 -37.42
C VAL A 751 22.23 14.74 -36.52
N GLY A 752 21.50 15.24 -35.51
CA GLY A 752 22.03 16.05 -34.42
C GLY A 752 22.51 15.19 -33.24
N TYR A 753 23.55 15.65 -32.56
CA TYR A 753 24.13 15.00 -31.39
C TYR A 753 24.15 15.97 -30.21
N ILE A 754 23.76 15.50 -29.02
CA ILE A 754 23.76 16.26 -27.77
C ILE A 754 24.40 15.39 -26.69
N ALA A 755 25.51 15.82 -26.08
CA ALA A 755 26.10 15.14 -24.92
C ALA A 755 25.67 15.82 -23.63
N LEU A 756 24.97 15.11 -22.75
CA LEU A 756 24.54 15.62 -21.42
C LEU A 756 25.33 14.92 -20.32
N ARG A 757 26.09 15.66 -19.52
CA ARG A 757 27.00 15.10 -18.50
C ARG A 757 26.49 15.20 -17.06
N GLU A 758 25.52 16.06 -16.78
CA GLU A 758 24.92 16.22 -15.44
C GLU A 758 23.46 16.70 -15.50
N PHE A 759 22.64 16.33 -14.52
CA PHE A 759 21.27 16.86 -14.33
C PHE A 759 21.23 17.98 -13.28
N SER A 760 21.94 19.08 -13.55
CA SER A 760 21.91 20.31 -12.73
C SER A 760 20.63 21.12 -12.97
N LYS A 761 20.44 22.23 -12.25
CA LYS A 761 19.27 23.13 -12.42
C LYS A 761 19.12 23.68 -13.85
N GLN A 762 20.21 23.76 -14.62
CA GLN A 762 20.24 24.31 -15.99
C GLN A 762 20.08 23.23 -17.07
N ALA A 763 20.17 21.95 -16.71
CA ALA A 763 20.22 20.83 -17.66
C ALA A 763 19.06 20.83 -18.67
N TYR A 764 17.82 21.02 -18.19
CA TYR A 764 16.67 21.14 -19.09
C TYR A 764 16.86 22.25 -20.13
N LYS A 765 17.28 23.45 -19.69
CA LYS A 765 17.34 24.63 -20.56
C LYS A 765 18.42 24.48 -21.62
N GLU A 766 19.56 23.90 -21.27
CA GLU A 766 20.65 23.67 -22.21
C GLU A 766 20.30 22.59 -23.25
N VAL A 767 19.66 21.49 -22.84
CA VAL A 767 19.18 20.47 -23.77
C VAL A 767 18.09 21.01 -24.69
N GLU A 768 17.15 21.81 -24.15
CA GLU A 768 16.12 22.50 -24.93
C GLU A 768 16.75 23.41 -25.99
N THR A 769 17.75 24.20 -25.60
CA THR A 769 18.45 25.14 -26.50
C THR A 769 19.24 24.40 -27.58
N ALA A 770 19.99 23.36 -27.22
CA ALA A 770 20.72 22.53 -28.16
C ALA A 770 19.79 21.84 -29.16
N LEU A 771 18.66 21.30 -28.69
CA LEU A 771 17.66 20.65 -29.54
C LEU A 771 17.01 21.65 -30.51
N ALA A 772 16.62 22.84 -30.03
CA ALA A 772 16.06 23.89 -30.87
C ALA A 772 17.05 24.33 -31.97
N PHE A 773 18.31 24.56 -31.60
CA PHE A 773 19.37 24.95 -32.54
C PHE A 773 19.65 23.86 -33.60
N LEU A 774 19.76 22.59 -33.19
CA LEU A 774 20.00 21.50 -34.14
C LEU A 774 18.83 21.34 -35.13
N LYS A 775 17.60 21.60 -34.69
CA LYS A 775 16.43 21.61 -35.58
C LYS A 775 16.49 22.76 -36.59
N THR A 776 16.93 23.97 -36.20
CA THR A 776 17.11 25.08 -37.14
C THR A 776 18.23 24.79 -38.16
N GLU A 777 19.26 24.03 -37.76
CA GLU A 777 20.34 23.54 -38.64
C GLU A 777 19.93 22.33 -39.53
N GLY A 778 18.65 21.96 -39.52
CA GLY A 778 18.08 20.92 -40.38
C GLY A 778 18.25 19.48 -39.87
N ALA A 779 18.55 19.27 -38.58
CA ALA A 779 18.55 17.93 -38.01
C ALA A 779 17.13 17.32 -37.99
N LYS A 780 16.99 16.12 -38.55
CA LYS A 780 15.76 15.32 -38.58
C LYS A 780 15.77 14.13 -37.61
N ALA A 781 16.87 13.90 -36.90
CA ALA A 781 17.01 12.90 -35.85
C ALA A 781 18.01 13.37 -34.80
N ILE A 782 17.88 12.86 -33.56
CA ILE A 782 18.72 13.26 -32.41
C ILE A 782 19.32 12.04 -31.74
N ILE A 783 20.60 12.14 -31.40
CA ILE A 783 21.31 11.24 -30.48
C ILE A 783 21.58 12.02 -29.19
N LEU A 784 20.99 11.58 -28.08
CA LEU A 784 21.24 12.10 -26.74
C LEU A 784 22.21 11.16 -26.01
N ASP A 785 23.44 11.60 -25.80
CA ASP A 785 24.49 10.82 -25.12
C ASP A 785 24.48 11.06 -23.61
N LEU A 786 24.06 10.03 -22.85
CA LEU A 786 24.07 9.99 -21.38
C LEU A 786 25.20 9.11 -20.83
N ARG A 787 26.11 8.59 -21.67
CA ARG A 787 27.23 7.77 -21.21
C ARG A 787 28.08 8.54 -20.19
N GLY A 788 28.46 7.89 -19.09
CA GLY A 788 29.25 8.55 -18.05
C GLY A 788 28.48 9.53 -17.16
N ASN A 789 27.17 9.72 -17.35
CA ASN A 789 26.38 10.68 -16.58
C ASN A 789 25.81 10.06 -15.29
N PRO A 790 26.25 10.48 -14.09
CA PRO A 790 25.83 9.91 -12.81
C PRO A 790 24.41 10.32 -12.37
N GLY A 791 23.73 11.18 -13.13
CA GLY A 791 22.40 11.68 -12.84
C GLY A 791 22.41 13.08 -12.22
N GLY A 792 21.50 13.34 -11.27
CA GLY A 792 21.32 14.64 -10.62
C GLY A 792 19.89 14.82 -10.13
N LEU A 793 19.30 16.00 -10.35
CA LEU A 793 17.95 16.31 -9.90
C LEU A 793 16.89 15.50 -10.67
N LEU A 794 15.92 14.93 -9.96
CA LEU A 794 14.86 14.11 -10.55
C LEU A 794 13.93 14.96 -11.41
N GLU A 795 13.62 16.17 -10.95
CA GLU A 795 12.76 17.12 -11.65
C GLU A 795 13.32 17.49 -13.02
N GLN A 796 14.65 17.57 -13.15
CA GLN A 796 15.32 17.85 -14.42
C GLN A 796 15.18 16.69 -15.41
N ALA A 797 15.16 15.44 -14.93
CA ALA A 797 14.87 14.29 -15.78
C ALA A 797 13.43 14.34 -16.31
N VAL A 798 12.45 14.66 -15.45
CA VAL A 798 11.04 14.81 -15.84
C VAL A 798 10.87 15.94 -16.87
N ASP A 799 11.56 17.05 -16.67
CA ASP A 799 11.54 18.18 -17.59
C ASP A 799 12.20 17.84 -18.94
N ILE A 800 13.34 17.15 -18.97
CA ILE A 800 13.98 16.72 -20.22
C ILE A 800 13.11 15.72 -20.98
N VAL A 801 12.47 14.77 -20.29
CA VAL A 801 11.49 13.87 -20.93
C VAL A 801 10.34 14.66 -21.57
N SER A 802 9.93 15.77 -20.96
CA SER A 802 8.87 16.64 -21.49
C SER A 802 9.19 17.24 -22.86
N LEU A 803 10.47 17.32 -23.27
CA LEU A 803 10.82 17.79 -24.61
C LEU A 803 10.31 16.86 -25.72
N PHE A 804 10.15 15.57 -25.42
CA PHE A 804 9.91 14.52 -26.42
C PHE A 804 8.56 13.84 -26.33
N VAL A 805 7.75 14.09 -25.29
CA VAL A 805 6.43 13.46 -25.09
C VAL A 805 5.37 14.48 -24.67
N PRO A 806 4.07 14.23 -24.94
CA PRO A 806 3.00 15.14 -24.57
C PRO A 806 3.01 15.51 -23.07
N LYS A 807 2.49 16.70 -22.75
CA LYS A 807 2.24 17.12 -21.36
C LYS A 807 1.33 16.11 -20.66
N ARG A 808 1.51 15.93 -19.34
CA ARG A 808 0.79 14.93 -18.51
C ARG A 808 1.09 13.47 -18.88
N THR A 809 2.23 13.19 -19.50
CA THR A 809 2.72 11.82 -19.68
C THR A 809 3.46 11.36 -18.42
N LYS A 810 3.13 10.18 -17.90
CA LYS A 810 3.80 9.60 -16.74
C LYS A 810 5.26 9.29 -17.06
N VAL A 811 6.16 9.77 -16.22
CA VAL A 811 7.62 9.59 -16.35
C VAL A 811 8.12 8.58 -15.32
N VAL A 812 7.80 8.76 -14.05
CA VAL A 812 8.33 7.90 -13.00
C VAL A 812 7.40 7.87 -11.79
N THR A 813 7.27 6.72 -11.16
CA THR A 813 6.52 6.53 -9.91
C THR A 813 7.50 6.23 -8.78
N VAL A 814 7.41 6.96 -7.68
CA VAL A 814 8.16 6.72 -6.44
C VAL A 814 7.26 5.97 -5.47
N LYS A 815 7.72 4.84 -4.92
CA LYS A 815 7.00 4.05 -3.91
C LYS A 815 7.87 3.77 -2.70
N GLY A 816 7.43 4.19 -1.52
CA GLY A 816 8.08 3.93 -0.24
C GLY A 816 7.24 3.07 0.70
N LYS A 817 7.73 2.87 1.94
CA LYS A 817 7.05 2.08 2.99
C LYS A 817 5.74 2.71 3.47
N LYS A 818 5.65 4.05 3.48
CA LYS A 818 4.45 4.81 3.85
C LYS A 818 3.69 5.22 2.59
N GLN A 819 2.36 5.26 2.65
CA GLN A 819 1.53 5.75 1.54
C GLN A 819 1.87 7.20 1.16
N THR A 820 2.29 8.03 2.13
CA THR A 820 2.79 9.40 1.89
C THR A 820 4.09 9.48 1.07
N HIS A 821 4.82 8.37 0.92
CA HIS A 821 5.99 8.27 0.04
C HIS A 821 5.65 7.72 -1.34
N PHE A 822 4.36 7.58 -1.66
CA PHE A 822 3.88 7.31 -3.01
C PHE A 822 3.72 8.63 -3.78
N LYS A 823 4.40 8.78 -4.91
CA LYS A 823 4.25 9.95 -5.78
C LYS A 823 4.48 9.58 -7.24
N GLU A 824 3.58 10.03 -8.11
CA GLU A 824 3.75 9.92 -9.56
C GLU A 824 4.20 11.26 -10.14
N TYR A 825 5.16 11.20 -11.06
CA TYR A 825 5.68 12.37 -11.78
C TYR A 825 5.23 12.32 -13.24
N PHE A 826 4.68 13.43 -13.70
CA PHE A 826 4.19 13.62 -15.06
C PHE A 826 4.89 14.81 -15.70
N THR A 827 5.02 14.80 -17.03
CA THR A 827 5.62 15.89 -17.80
C THR A 827 4.84 17.21 -17.63
N PRO A 828 5.44 18.27 -17.05
CA PRO A 828 4.72 19.51 -16.75
C PRO A 828 4.67 20.49 -17.94
N LYS A 829 5.55 20.33 -18.93
CA LYS A 829 5.78 21.28 -20.04
C LYS A 829 5.20 20.75 -21.37
N LYS A 830 4.97 21.67 -22.32
CA LYS A 830 4.63 21.30 -23.71
C LYS A 830 5.91 20.76 -24.40
N PRO A 831 5.82 19.71 -25.22
CA PRO A 831 6.98 19.17 -25.93
C PRO A 831 7.48 20.11 -27.02
N LEU A 832 8.80 20.03 -27.26
CA LEU A 832 9.44 20.69 -28.39
C LEU A 832 9.32 19.83 -29.66
N ASP A 833 9.36 18.50 -29.52
CA ASP A 833 9.17 17.58 -30.65
C ASP A 833 8.79 16.15 -30.22
N THR A 834 7.55 15.74 -30.50
CA THR A 834 7.07 14.38 -30.19
C THR A 834 7.41 13.34 -31.24
N GLU A 835 7.89 13.73 -32.43
CA GLU A 835 8.05 12.82 -33.57
C GLU A 835 9.51 12.61 -34.00
N ILE A 836 10.42 13.55 -33.71
CA ILE A 836 11.83 13.46 -34.12
C ILE A 836 12.46 12.14 -33.66
N PRO A 837 12.96 11.27 -34.56
CA PRO A 837 13.66 10.05 -34.16
C PRO A 837 14.74 10.31 -33.12
N LEU A 838 14.69 9.56 -32.02
CA LEU A 838 15.53 9.77 -30.83
C LEU A 838 16.25 8.49 -30.42
N ILE A 839 17.58 8.54 -30.38
CA ILE A 839 18.43 7.51 -29.78
C ILE A 839 19.02 8.05 -28.48
N ILE A 840 19.08 7.21 -27.45
CA ILE A 840 19.74 7.52 -26.18
C ILE A 840 20.92 6.58 -26.00
N LEU A 841 22.10 7.12 -25.72
CA LEU A 841 23.30 6.34 -25.43
C LEU A 841 23.51 6.22 -23.93
N VAL A 842 23.72 4.99 -23.45
CA VAL A 842 23.97 4.71 -22.03
C VAL A 842 25.14 3.73 -21.86
N ASN A 843 25.74 3.76 -20.68
CA ASN A 843 26.76 2.79 -20.25
C ASN A 843 26.67 2.49 -18.75
N SER A 844 27.56 1.65 -18.23
CA SER A 844 27.62 1.25 -16.81
C SER A 844 27.78 2.41 -15.82
N ARG A 845 28.14 3.60 -16.28
CA ARG A 845 28.26 4.84 -15.48
C ARG A 845 27.03 5.75 -15.58
N SER A 846 26.03 5.38 -16.38
CA SER A 846 24.76 6.11 -16.48
C SER A 846 23.89 5.76 -15.27
N ALA A 847 23.60 6.72 -14.39
CA ALA A 847 22.91 6.44 -13.13
C ALA A 847 21.75 7.42 -12.84
N SER A 848 20.81 7.02 -11.97
CA SER A 848 19.78 7.90 -11.39
C SER A 848 18.95 8.65 -12.43
N SER A 849 18.96 9.98 -12.46
CA SER A 849 18.22 10.79 -13.46
C SER A 849 18.47 10.39 -14.91
N SER A 850 19.70 9.95 -15.27
CA SER A 850 20.01 9.41 -16.59
C SER A 850 19.17 8.18 -16.91
N GLU A 851 18.97 7.32 -15.92
CA GLU A 851 18.19 6.09 -16.03
C GLU A 851 16.68 6.36 -16.05
N ILE A 852 16.23 7.43 -15.38
CA ILE A 852 14.85 7.92 -15.50
C ILE A 852 14.58 8.38 -16.93
N VAL A 853 15.45 9.21 -17.53
CA VAL A 853 15.27 9.67 -18.92
C VAL A 853 15.30 8.49 -19.89
N ALA A 854 16.33 7.63 -19.81
CA ALA A 854 16.47 6.49 -20.70
C ALA A 854 15.31 5.49 -20.53
N GLY A 855 15.00 5.10 -19.29
CA GLY A 855 13.94 4.14 -18.99
C GLY A 855 12.55 4.65 -19.35
N SER A 856 12.24 5.92 -19.08
CA SER A 856 10.93 6.48 -19.41
C SER A 856 10.71 6.55 -20.92
N LEU A 857 11.71 7.04 -21.67
CA LEU A 857 11.60 7.16 -23.12
C LEU A 857 11.66 5.80 -23.82
N GLN A 858 12.32 4.80 -23.23
CA GLN A 858 12.23 3.41 -23.67
C GLN A 858 10.82 2.85 -23.41
N ASP A 859 10.32 2.95 -22.17
CA ASP A 859 9.01 2.41 -21.80
C ASP A 859 7.84 3.03 -22.58
N LEU A 860 7.99 4.27 -23.03
CA LEU A 860 7.00 4.98 -23.84
C LEU A 860 7.17 4.75 -25.35
N ASP A 861 8.14 3.93 -25.77
CA ASP A 861 8.56 3.73 -27.17
C ASP A 861 8.86 5.02 -27.92
N ARG A 862 9.40 6.00 -27.19
CA ARG A 862 9.81 7.27 -27.76
C ARG A 862 11.26 7.26 -28.21
N ALA A 863 12.10 6.42 -27.60
CA ALA A 863 13.51 6.30 -27.92
C ALA A 863 13.97 4.84 -28.04
N VAL A 864 15.05 4.68 -28.82
CA VAL A 864 15.86 3.45 -28.86
C VAL A 864 17.13 3.69 -28.03
N ILE A 865 17.39 2.78 -27.11
CA ILE A 865 18.52 2.80 -26.19
C ILE A 865 19.65 1.94 -26.79
N ILE A 866 20.84 2.52 -26.95
CA ILE A 866 22.01 1.82 -27.51
C ILE A 866 23.19 1.97 -26.55
N GLY A 867 23.92 0.89 -26.31
CA GLY A 867 25.14 0.93 -25.50
C GLY A 867 25.27 -0.26 -24.56
N GLN A 868 25.59 0.00 -23.29
CA GLN A 868 25.71 -1.01 -22.22
C GLN A 868 24.64 -0.80 -21.16
N ARG A 869 24.41 -1.85 -20.36
CA ARG A 869 23.54 -1.78 -19.18
C ARG A 869 23.97 -0.64 -18.25
N SER A 870 22.99 0.12 -17.76
CA SER A 870 23.23 1.27 -16.87
C SER A 870 23.51 0.85 -15.41
N PHE A 871 23.83 1.81 -14.54
CA PHE A 871 24.33 1.56 -13.18
C PHE A 871 23.33 0.84 -12.25
N GLY A 872 22.03 1.15 -12.38
CA GLY A 872 20.94 0.56 -11.60
C GLY A 872 20.71 1.20 -10.24
N LYS A 873 20.78 2.53 -10.12
CA LYS A 873 20.48 3.25 -8.87
C LYS A 873 19.00 3.63 -8.84
N GLY A 874 18.16 2.72 -8.36
CA GLY A 874 16.69 2.83 -8.25
C GLY A 874 16.14 3.48 -6.98
N LEU A 875 16.97 4.18 -6.18
CA LEU A 875 16.63 4.64 -4.82
C LEU A 875 16.42 6.15 -4.72
N VAL A 876 15.50 6.57 -3.86
CA VAL A 876 15.19 7.98 -3.56
C VAL A 876 15.54 8.29 -2.11
N GLN A 877 16.34 9.35 -1.92
CA GLN A 877 16.76 9.82 -0.61
C GLN A 877 16.05 11.12 -0.20
N ARG A 878 15.81 11.29 1.10
CA ARG A 878 15.30 12.53 1.70
C ARG A 878 16.10 12.88 2.96
N TYR A 879 16.32 14.17 3.19
CA TYR A 879 16.89 14.68 4.43
C TYR A 879 15.79 14.84 5.49
N PHE A 880 16.12 14.47 6.72
CA PHE A 880 15.31 14.66 7.91
C PHE A 880 16.14 15.45 8.93
N ASP A 881 15.57 16.54 9.43
CA ASP A 881 16.19 17.34 10.48
C ASP A 881 16.13 16.60 11.81
N LEU A 882 17.24 16.64 12.53
CA LEU A 882 17.42 16.11 13.87
C LEU A 882 17.75 17.28 14.82
N LYS A 883 17.89 16.99 16.12
CA LYS A 883 18.24 18.02 17.11
C LYS A 883 19.66 18.56 16.88
N TYR A 884 19.88 19.79 17.35
CA TYR A 884 21.19 20.47 17.32
C TYR A 884 21.74 20.64 15.89
N ASP A 885 20.88 21.07 14.96
CA ASP A 885 21.24 21.34 13.57
C ASP A 885 21.99 20.18 12.90
N THR A 886 21.57 18.94 13.20
CA THR A 886 22.04 17.73 12.51
C THR A 886 20.96 17.20 11.58
N GLN A 887 21.32 16.41 10.59
CA GLN A 887 20.39 15.81 9.65
C GLN A 887 20.72 14.33 9.42
N VAL A 888 19.72 13.57 8.99
CA VAL A 888 19.95 12.25 8.40
C VAL A 888 19.35 12.21 7.00
N LYS A 889 20.16 11.81 6.02
CA LYS A 889 19.69 11.49 4.67
C LYS A 889 19.32 10.03 4.66
N ILE A 890 18.07 9.70 4.36
CA ILE A 890 17.55 8.33 4.40
C ILE A 890 17.01 7.96 3.02
N THR A 891 17.32 6.75 2.57
CA THR A 891 16.61 6.13 1.43
C THR A 891 15.19 5.74 1.85
N ILE A 892 14.19 6.45 1.33
CA ILE A 892 12.79 6.32 1.74
C ILE A 892 11.91 5.55 0.75
N ALA A 893 12.37 5.40 -0.49
CA ALA A 893 11.57 4.86 -1.57
C ALA A 893 12.42 4.33 -2.73
N ARG A 894 11.78 3.54 -3.60
CA ARG A 894 12.29 3.11 -4.91
C ARG A 894 11.51 3.81 -6.02
N TYR A 895 12.14 4.05 -7.16
CA TYR A 895 11.44 4.54 -8.34
C TYR A 895 11.20 3.44 -9.38
N TYR A 896 10.09 3.60 -10.11
CA TYR A 896 9.57 2.67 -11.08
C TYR A 896 9.30 3.43 -12.37
N THR A 897 9.77 2.91 -13.50
CA THR A 897 9.55 3.52 -14.82
C THR A 897 8.08 3.34 -15.26
N PRO A 898 7.62 3.94 -16.37
CA PRO A 898 6.20 3.91 -16.77
C PRO A 898 5.61 2.51 -16.96
N SER A 899 6.41 1.51 -17.35
CA SER A 899 5.98 0.10 -17.46
C SER A 899 5.83 -0.60 -16.09
N GLY A 900 6.23 0.06 -15.00
CA GLY A 900 6.16 -0.48 -13.64
C GLY A 900 7.40 -1.25 -13.19
N ARG A 901 8.49 -1.27 -13.97
CA ARG A 901 9.74 -1.95 -13.59
C ARG A 901 10.58 -1.14 -12.62
N CYS A 902 11.11 -1.82 -11.59
CA CYS A 902 12.13 -1.29 -10.70
C CYS A 902 13.51 -1.58 -11.30
N ILE A 903 14.38 -0.58 -11.37
CA ILE A 903 15.70 -0.72 -12.00
C ILE A 903 16.86 -0.86 -11.01
N GLN A 904 16.55 -0.97 -9.71
CA GLN A 904 17.56 -1.14 -8.66
C GLN A 904 18.41 -2.39 -8.92
N ALA A 905 19.75 -2.25 -8.92
CA ALA A 905 20.68 -3.35 -9.19
C ALA A 905 21.00 -4.19 -7.95
N LEU A 906 21.14 -3.55 -6.79
CA LEU A 906 21.61 -4.20 -5.56
C LEU A 906 20.49 -4.27 -4.52
N ASP A 907 20.37 -5.42 -3.87
CA ASP A 907 19.54 -5.60 -2.69
C ASP A 907 20.40 -5.42 -1.43
N TYR A 908 20.38 -4.21 -0.87
CA TYR A 908 21.16 -3.89 0.33
C TYR A 908 20.68 -4.64 1.59
N SER A 909 19.50 -5.28 1.56
CA SER A 909 19.01 -6.12 2.65
C SER A 909 19.62 -7.52 2.68
N LYS A 910 20.22 -7.95 1.56
CA LYS A 910 20.86 -9.26 1.42
C LYS A 910 22.33 -9.07 1.09
N ARG A 911 23.21 -9.57 1.96
CA ARG A 911 24.66 -9.46 1.79
C ARG A 911 25.29 -10.84 1.63
N ASP A 912 26.37 -10.91 0.87
CA ASP A 912 27.18 -12.12 0.77
C ASP A 912 28.07 -12.31 2.01
N ALA A 913 28.82 -13.40 2.07
CA ALA A 913 29.72 -13.71 3.19
C ALA A 913 30.86 -12.67 3.37
N LEU A 914 31.09 -11.81 2.38
CA LEU A 914 32.07 -10.72 2.40
C LEU A 914 31.43 -9.37 2.73
N GLY A 915 30.11 -9.34 2.99
CA GLY A 915 29.36 -8.13 3.35
C GLY A 915 28.91 -7.28 2.16
N HIS A 916 29.12 -7.74 0.93
CA HIS A 916 28.68 -7.03 -0.27
C HIS A 916 27.19 -7.26 -0.54
N ALA A 917 26.47 -6.22 -0.98
CA ALA A 917 25.07 -6.34 -1.35
C ALA A 917 24.90 -7.28 -2.55
N GLN A 918 23.91 -8.18 -2.47
CA GLN A 918 23.64 -9.13 -3.55
C GLN A 918 23.00 -8.43 -4.75
N GLN A 919 23.34 -8.90 -5.95
CA GLN A 919 22.71 -8.43 -7.17
C GLN A 919 21.28 -8.98 -7.26
N ILE A 920 20.32 -8.11 -7.57
CA ILE A 920 18.94 -8.52 -7.85
C ILE A 920 18.96 -9.29 -9.17
N GLY A 921 18.40 -10.51 -9.17
CA GLY A 921 18.45 -11.45 -10.29
C GLY A 921 18.11 -10.81 -11.63
N ASN A 922 19.01 -10.96 -12.60
CA ASN A 922 18.79 -10.51 -13.97
C ASN A 922 17.92 -11.57 -14.67
N GLN A 923 16.66 -11.22 -15.00
CA GLN A 923 15.76 -11.85 -16.01
C GLN A 923 14.38 -12.35 -15.53
N GLU A 924 14.03 -12.35 -14.24
CA GLU A 924 12.74 -12.93 -13.81
C GLU A 924 11.53 -12.00 -14.00
N ASP A 925 11.71 -10.66 -13.95
CA ASP A 925 10.62 -9.70 -14.15
C ASP A 925 10.66 -9.07 -15.56
N ILE A 926 9.90 -9.65 -16.49
CA ILE A 926 9.70 -9.12 -17.85
C ILE A 926 8.50 -8.17 -17.87
N PHE A 927 8.74 -6.94 -18.33
CA PHE A 927 7.74 -5.90 -18.52
C PHE A 927 7.60 -5.58 -20.02
N LYS A 928 6.58 -4.78 -20.34
CA LYS A 928 6.28 -4.35 -21.70
C LYS A 928 6.25 -2.84 -21.78
N THR A 929 6.90 -2.28 -22.79
CA THR A 929 6.73 -0.87 -23.15
C THR A 929 5.32 -0.63 -23.73
N LYS A 930 4.94 0.63 -23.95
CA LYS A 930 3.63 1.03 -24.47
C LYS A 930 3.25 0.34 -25.80
N GLY A 931 4.22 0.12 -26.67
CA GLY A 931 4.15 -0.57 -27.95
C GLY A 931 4.50 -2.06 -27.91
N GLY A 932 4.64 -2.65 -26.72
CA GLY A 932 4.78 -4.11 -26.52
C GLY A 932 6.21 -4.67 -26.59
N ARG A 933 7.24 -3.82 -26.67
CA ARG A 933 8.64 -4.27 -26.61
C ARG A 933 8.97 -4.79 -25.20
N SER A 934 9.69 -5.91 -25.12
CA SER A 934 10.10 -6.49 -23.84
C SER A 934 11.19 -5.65 -23.19
N VAL A 935 11.01 -5.33 -21.91
CA VAL A 935 11.99 -4.62 -21.09
C VAL A 935 12.10 -5.31 -19.73
N PHE A 936 13.26 -5.22 -19.10
CA PHE A 936 13.58 -5.99 -17.89
C PHE A 936 13.70 -5.08 -16.68
N GLY A 937 13.17 -5.53 -15.54
CA GLY A 937 13.50 -5.00 -14.23
C GLY A 937 14.83 -5.54 -13.69
N GLY A 938 15.35 -4.90 -12.65
CA GLY A 938 16.62 -5.29 -12.01
C GLY A 938 17.87 -4.90 -12.82
N GLY A 939 18.88 -4.37 -12.12
CA GLY A 939 20.20 -4.18 -12.71
C GLY A 939 20.32 -3.01 -13.71
N GLY A 940 19.53 -1.96 -13.60
CA GLY A 940 19.57 -0.80 -14.51
C GLY A 940 18.80 -0.97 -15.84
N ILE A 941 18.87 0.06 -16.68
CA ILE A 941 18.30 0.09 -18.02
C ILE A 941 19.11 -0.81 -18.95
N SER A 942 18.44 -1.82 -19.48
CA SER A 942 18.97 -2.69 -20.53
C SER A 942 18.81 -2.02 -21.91
N PRO A 943 19.88 -1.83 -22.69
CA PRO A 943 19.78 -1.29 -24.05
C PRO A 943 19.01 -2.21 -25.00
N ASP A 944 18.33 -1.63 -25.98
CA ASP A 944 17.67 -2.37 -27.07
C ASP A 944 18.69 -2.97 -28.04
N ILE A 945 19.77 -2.22 -28.27
CA ILE A 945 20.92 -2.68 -29.03
C ILE A 945 22.11 -2.65 -28.09
N VAL A 946 22.40 -3.82 -27.54
CA VAL A 946 23.60 -4.05 -26.75
C VAL A 946 24.79 -4.03 -27.69
N LEU A 947 25.66 -3.05 -27.52
CA LEU A 947 26.98 -3.07 -28.14
C LEU A 947 27.93 -3.60 -27.09
N LYS A 948 28.28 -4.88 -27.23
CA LYS A 948 29.36 -5.47 -26.44
C LYS A 948 30.63 -4.67 -26.73
N SER A 949 30.99 -3.83 -25.78
CA SER A 949 32.31 -3.23 -25.77
C SER A 949 33.26 -4.31 -25.30
N ILE A 950 34.49 -4.27 -25.79
CA ILE A 950 35.54 -5.12 -25.25
C ILE A 950 35.82 -4.74 -23.76
N SER A 951 35.28 -3.61 -23.28
CA SER A 951 35.22 -3.20 -21.86
C SER A 951 34.18 -3.94 -20.98
N ASP A 952 33.42 -4.91 -21.52
CA ASP A 952 32.45 -5.70 -20.75
C ASP A 952 33.12 -6.77 -19.86
N SER A 953 34.44 -6.93 -19.95
CA SER A 953 35.18 -7.78 -19.03
C SER A 953 35.11 -7.22 -17.60
N GLU A 954 34.73 -8.08 -16.65
CA GLU A 954 34.78 -7.79 -15.21
C GLU A 954 36.15 -7.24 -14.80
N LEU A 955 37.23 -7.71 -15.43
CA LEU A 955 38.60 -7.25 -15.18
C LEU A 955 38.77 -5.76 -15.49
N ILE A 956 38.26 -5.30 -16.63
CA ILE A 956 38.36 -3.89 -17.06
C ILE A 956 37.50 -3.01 -16.17
N GLN A 957 36.29 -3.47 -15.80
CA GLN A 957 35.44 -2.74 -14.86
C GLN A 957 36.10 -2.61 -13.47
N GLN A 958 36.78 -3.65 -12.99
CA GLN A 958 37.58 -3.58 -11.77
C GLN A 958 38.75 -2.61 -11.88
N MET A 959 39.49 -2.63 -13.00
CA MET A 959 40.57 -1.67 -13.26
C MET A 959 40.08 -0.22 -13.25
N GLU A 960 38.91 0.04 -13.84
CA GLU A 960 38.28 1.36 -13.82
C GLU A 960 37.82 1.78 -12.43
N ARG A 961 37.15 0.89 -11.68
CA ARG A 961 36.69 1.16 -10.30
C ARG A 961 37.84 1.46 -9.35
N ASN A 962 38.99 0.80 -9.56
CA ASN A 962 40.18 0.94 -8.72
C ASN A 962 41.18 1.99 -9.24
N TYR A 963 40.78 2.80 -10.24
CA TYR A 963 41.64 3.81 -10.88
C TYR A 963 42.99 3.27 -11.38
N LEU A 964 43.08 1.98 -11.70
CA LEU A 964 44.34 1.32 -12.01
C LEU A 964 44.96 1.87 -13.30
N ILE A 965 44.13 2.08 -14.32
CA ILE A 965 44.56 2.70 -15.59
C ILE A 965 45.02 4.14 -15.34
N PHE A 966 44.30 4.90 -14.50
CA PHE A 966 44.70 6.26 -14.15
C PHE A 966 46.06 6.29 -13.47
N LYS A 967 46.29 5.42 -12.47
CA LYS A 967 47.55 5.28 -11.73
C LYS A 967 48.70 4.88 -12.65
N PHE A 968 48.49 3.85 -13.47
CA PHE A 968 49.46 3.43 -14.47
C PHE A 968 49.84 4.58 -15.39
N VAL A 969 48.87 5.29 -15.97
CA VAL A 969 49.17 6.38 -16.91
C VAL A 969 49.89 7.54 -16.22
N ASN A 970 49.61 7.79 -14.93
CA ASN A 970 50.35 8.78 -14.14
C ASN A 970 51.83 8.45 -14.05
N GLU A 971 52.16 7.19 -13.72
CA GLU A 971 53.54 6.70 -13.68
C GLU A 971 54.17 6.63 -15.08
N TYR A 972 53.41 6.19 -16.07
CA TYR A 972 53.84 5.99 -17.44
C TYR A 972 54.22 7.30 -18.15
N ILE A 973 53.43 8.36 -18.01
CA ILE A 973 53.74 9.68 -18.60
C ILE A 973 54.97 10.31 -17.92
N SER A 974 55.15 10.09 -16.62
CA SER A 974 56.30 10.60 -15.87
C SER A 974 57.64 10.03 -16.35
N THR A 975 57.64 8.81 -16.89
CA THR A 975 58.84 8.06 -17.27
C THR A 975 59.13 8.08 -18.77
N GLN A 976 58.12 8.24 -19.64
CA GLN A 976 58.26 8.08 -21.10
C GLN A 976 58.22 9.39 -21.92
N ASN A 977 58.09 10.56 -21.27
CA ASN A 977 58.16 11.90 -21.89
C ASN A 977 57.24 12.07 -23.12
N ILE A 978 55.97 11.72 -22.95
CA ILE A 978 54.98 11.50 -24.02
C ILE A 978 54.50 12.80 -24.67
N GLU A 979 54.71 13.95 -24.03
CA GLU A 979 54.29 15.29 -24.51
C GLU A 979 54.87 15.67 -25.88
N LYS A 980 55.92 15.00 -26.35
CA LYS A 980 56.52 15.21 -27.69
C LYS A 980 55.82 14.45 -28.83
N ARG A 981 54.87 13.56 -28.55
CA ARG A 981 54.18 12.74 -29.58
C ARG A 981 52.89 13.42 -30.05
N LYS A 982 52.87 13.92 -31.30
CA LYS A 982 51.68 14.54 -31.94
C LYS A 982 50.46 13.61 -32.07
N SER A 983 50.68 12.29 -32.02
CA SER A 983 49.62 11.26 -31.94
C SER A 983 50.14 10.08 -31.13
N PHE A 984 49.39 9.63 -30.13
CA PHE A 984 49.76 8.51 -29.28
C PHE A 984 49.02 7.24 -29.70
N SER A 985 49.76 6.15 -29.93
CA SER A 985 49.26 4.78 -30.09
C SER A 985 50.02 3.89 -29.12
N PHE A 986 49.33 3.02 -28.42
CA PHE A 986 49.92 2.13 -27.41
C PHE A 986 50.67 1.00 -28.09
N LEU A 987 52.00 1.04 -28.04
CA LEU A 987 52.87 0.09 -28.72
C LEU A 987 53.01 -1.22 -27.93
N ASP A 988 53.58 -2.23 -28.58
CA ASP A 988 53.90 -3.52 -27.97
C ASP A 988 54.83 -3.40 -26.75
N SER A 989 55.79 -2.48 -26.81
CA SER A 989 56.66 -2.12 -25.67
C SER A 989 55.84 -1.61 -24.48
N ASP A 990 54.86 -0.76 -24.77
CA ASP A 990 54.03 -0.08 -23.76
C ASP A 990 53.09 -1.09 -23.08
N TRP A 991 52.61 -2.07 -23.85
CA TRP A 991 51.87 -3.23 -23.32
C TRP A 991 52.70 -4.06 -22.35
N GLN A 992 53.97 -4.34 -22.67
CA GLN A 992 54.83 -5.08 -21.74
C GLN A 992 55.07 -4.30 -20.45
N THR A 993 55.23 -2.98 -20.52
CA THR A 993 55.31 -2.12 -19.33
C THR A 993 54.04 -2.20 -18.49
N PHE A 994 52.86 -2.11 -19.10
CA PHE A 994 51.58 -2.25 -18.38
C PHE A 994 51.39 -3.65 -17.78
N ARG A 995 51.77 -4.69 -18.50
CA ARG A 995 51.70 -6.08 -18.03
C ARG A 995 52.56 -6.29 -16.79
N ILE A 996 53.79 -5.77 -16.78
CA ILE A 996 54.68 -5.82 -15.61
C ILE A 996 54.05 -5.05 -14.44
N TYR A 997 53.56 -3.83 -14.68
CA TYR A 997 52.88 -3.03 -13.67
C TYR A 997 51.70 -3.78 -13.04
N TYR A 998 50.82 -4.37 -13.85
CA TYR A 998 49.67 -5.12 -13.38
C TYR A 998 50.06 -6.41 -12.66
N LYS A 999 51.08 -7.13 -13.15
CA LYS A 999 51.62 -8.32 -12.50
C LYS A 999 52.13 -8.00 -11.09
N ASN A 1000 52.87 -6.92 -10.91
CA ASN A 1000 53.36 -6.50 -9.59
C ASN A 1000 52.20 -6.22 -8.63
N ILE A 1001 51.11 -5.59 -9.10
CA ILE A 1001 49.91 -5.35 -8.28
C ILE A 1001 49.26 -6.68 -7.85
N LEU A 1002 49.16 -7.65 -8.76
CA LEU A 1002 48.60 -8.97 -8.44
C LEU A 1002 49.47 -9.72 -7.41
N GLU A 1003 50.79 -9.63 -7.52
CA GLU A 1003 51.72 -10.25 -6.57
C GLU A 1003 51.61 -9.63 -5.16
N HIS A 1004 51.54 -8.30 -5.06
CA HIS A 1004 51.31 -7.64 -3.76
C HIS A 1004 49.93 -8.00 -3.18
N SER A 1005 48.88 -8.00 -4.01
CA SER A 1005 47.53 -8.39 -3.57
C SER A 1005 47.46 -9.85 -3.11
N ARG A 1006 48.21 -10.74 -3.75
CA ARG A 1006 48.36 -12.14 -3.35
C ARG A 1006 48.95 -12.22 -1.94
N GLU A 1007 50.05 -11.52 -1.67
CA GLU A 1007 50.69 -11.51 -0.35
C GLU A 1007 49.74 -11.04 0.76
N GLU A 1008 48.99 -9.95 0.52
CA GLU A 1008 47.99 -9.45 1.46
C GLU A 1008 46.86 -10.46 1.72
N LYS A 1009 46.35 -11.11 0.66
CA LYS A 1009 45.29 -12.14 0.78
C LYS A 1009 45.77 -13.37 1.55
N VAL A 1010 47.00 -13.82 1.28
CA VAL A 1010 47.62 -14.94 2.01
C VAL A 1010 47.78 -14.58 3.48
N LEU A 1011 48.24 -13.37 3.80
CA LEU A 1011 48.38 -12.89 5.17
C LEU A 1011 47.02 -12.72 5.89
N ALA A 1012 45.99 -12.25 5.19
CA ALA A 1012 44.65 -12.11 5.76
C ALA A 1012 44.02 -13.48 6.07
N ILE A 1013 44.22 -14.48 5.21
CA ILE A 1013 43.77 -15.85 5.45
C ILE A 1013 44.53 -16.47 6.63
N GLN A 1014 45.85 -16.27 6.71
CA GLN A 1014 46.67 -16.68 7.86
C GLN A 1014 46.11 -16.13 9.17
N LYS A 1015 45.93 -14.80 9.26
CA LYS A 1015 45.38 -14.13 10.45
C LYS A 1015 43.95 -14.59 10.80
N THR A 1016 43.13 -14.90 9.80
CA THR A 1016 41.76 -15.37 10.02
C THR A 1016 41.77 -16.80 10.56
N LEU A 1017 42.61 -17.68 10.02
CA LEU A 1017 42.71 -19.07 10.49
C LEU A 1017 43.27 -19.14 11.92
N GLU A 1018 44.25 -18.30 12.26
CA GLU A 1018 44.77 -18.13 13.62
C GLU A 1018 43.70 -17.68 14.61
N LYS A 1019 42.78 -16.81 14.20
CA LYS A 1019 41.73 -16.25 15.05
C LYS A 1019 40.65 -17.27 15.46
N TYR A 1020 40.41 -18.31 14.66
CA TYR A 1020 39.29 -19.25 14.84
C TYR A 1020 39.73 -20.69 15.21
N ASP A 1021 41.00 -20.91 15.55
CA ASP A 1021 41.58 -22.18 16.03
C ASP A 1021 41.24 -23.42 15.15
N TYR A 1022 41.20 -23.21 13.83
CA TYR A 1022 41.00 -24.29 12.85
C TYR A 1022 42.33 -24.94 12.49
N ASN A 1023 42.37 -26.30 12.45
CA ASN A 1023 43.57 -27.07 12.09
C ASN A 1023 44.18 -26.60 10.73
N PRO A 1024 45.34 -25.90 10.74
CA PRO A 1024 45.67 -24.90 9.71
C PRO A 1024 46.30 -25.45 8.43
N GLU A 1025 47.07 -26.54 8.46
CA GLU A 1025 48.01 -26.84 7.37
C GLU A 1025 47.34 -27.19 6.02
N ASN A 1026 46.32 -28.05 6.02
CA ASN A 1026 45.71 -28.52 4.77
C ASN A 1026 44.82 -27.46 4.10
N ARG A 1027 44.07 -26.66 4.88
CA ARG A 1027 43.19 -25.63 4.34
C ARG A 1027 43.95 -24.39 3.88
N GLN A 1028 45.02 -24.02 4.59
CA GLN A 1028 45.89 -22.93 4.18
C GLN A 1028 46.58 -23.25 2.85
N LYS A 1029 47.08 -24.49 2.69
CA LYS A 1029 47.70 -24.94 1.44
C LYS A 1029 46.72 -24.93 0.25
N LEU A 1030 45.48 -25.35 0.47
CA LEU A 1030 44.40 -25.27 -0.53
C LEU A 1030 44.03 -23.82 -0.89
N ALA A 1031 43.93 -22.93 0.10
CA ALA A 1031 43.61 -21.53 -0.12
C ALA A 1031 44.71 -20.77 -0.88
N VAL A 1032 45.98 -21.00 -0.52
CA VAL A 1032 47.15 -20.44 -1.23
C VAL A 1032 47.18 -20.95 -2.66
N LYS A 1033 47.00 -22.27 -2.87
CA LYS A 1033 46.94 -22.86 -4.22
C LYS A 1033 45.82 -22.24 -5.07
N TRP A 1034 44.64 -22.03 -4.49
CA TRP A 1034 43.52 -21.42 -5.21
C TRP A 1034 43.79 -19.95 -5.57
N ILE A 1035 44.46 -19.19 -4.69
CA ILE A 1035 44.92 -17.83 -4.99
C ILE A 1035 45.94 -17.82 -6.14
N ASP A 1036 46.85 -18.78 -6.17
CA ASP A 1036 47.84 -18.94 -7.25
C ASP A 1036 47.14 -19.23 -8.59
N GLU A 1037 46.23 -20.20 -8.61
CA GLU A 1037 45.42 -20.54 -9.79
C GLU A 1037 44.58 -19.35 -10.29
N LEU A 1038 44.00 -18.56 -9.37
CA LEU A 1038 43.27 -17.33 -9.69
C LEU A 1038 44.18 -16.24 -10.27
N THR A 1039 45.40 -16.11 -9.74
CA THR A 1039 46.39 -15.13 -10.20
C THR A 1039 46.84 -15.45 -11.62
N GLU A 1040 47.17 -16.71 -11.90
CA GLU A 1040 47.53 -17.17 -13.25
C GLU A 1040 46.37 -16.99 -14.24
N LYS A 1041 45.15 -17.35 -13.83
CA LYS A 1041 43.96 -17.13 -14.65
C LYS A 1041 43.77 -15.64 -14.98
N THR A 1042 43.93 -14.76 -13.99
CA THR A 1042 43.78 -13.31 -14.18
C THR A 1042 44.83 -12.76 -15.15
N LEU A 1043 46.08 -13.23 -15.08
CA LEU A 1043 47.13 -12.87 -16.03
C LEU A 1043 46.84 -13.37 -17.45
N LYS A 1044 46.20 -14.54 -17.60
CA LYS A 1044 45.76 -15.05 -18.90
C LYS A 1044 44.60 -14.23 -19.47
N ASP A 1045 43.63 -13.86 -18.62
CA ASP A 1045 42.51 -13.01 -19.00
C ASP A 1045 42.99 -11.59 -19.40
N LEU A 1046 44.04 -11.07 -18.76
CA LEU A 1046 44.69 -9.81 -19.12
C LEU A 1046 45.18 -9.79 -20.57
N GLU A 1047 45.84 -10.85 -21.04
CA GLU A 1047 46.34 -10.94 -22.43
C GLU A 1047 45.20 -10.99 -23.45
N ASN A 1048 44.12 -11.72 -23.13
CA ASN A 1048 42.92 -11.75 -23.96
C ASN A 1048 42.23 -10.38 -24.07
N LEU A 1049 42.57 -9.46 -23.16
CA LEU A 1049 42.03 -8.11 -23.05
C LEU A 1049 43.08 -7.05 -23.38
N ARG A 1050 44.11 -7.41 -24.16
CA ARG A 1050 45.15 -6.46 -24.59
C ARG A 1050 44.61 -5.27 -25.37
N GLU A 1051 44.01 -5.50 -26.53
CA GLU A 1051 43.45 -4.44 -27.39
C GLU A 1051 42.56 -3.43 -26.63
N PRO A 1052 41.60 -3.83 -25.79
CA PRO A 1052 40.72 -2.88 -25.09
C PRO A 1052 41.37 -2.13 -23.94
N ILE A 1053 42.29 -2.77 -23.23
CA ILE A 1053 43.04 -2.14 -22.15
C ILE A 1053 43.97 -1.10 -22.76
N SER A 1054 44.69 -1.45 -23.83
CA SER A 1054 45.49 -0.51 -24.62
C SER A 1054 44.68 0.71 -25.03
N LYS A 1055 43.48 0.50 -25.58
CA LYS A 1055 42.60 1.61 -25.99
C LYS A 1055 42.11 2.47 -24.83
N SER A 1056 41.85 1.86 -23.67
CA SER A 1056 41.45 2.59 -22.46
C SER A 1056 42.61 3.44 -21.92
N ILE A 1057 43.83 2.91 -21.97
CA ILE A 1057 45.05 3.63 -21.65
C ILE A 1057 45.28 4.78 -22.64
N GLU A 1058 45.13 4.56 -23.95
CA GLU A 1058 45.24 5.61 -24.96
C GLU A 1058 44.27 6.75 -24.71
N ILE A 1059 43.02 6.44 -24.33
CA ILE A 1059 42.03 7.46 -23.98
C ILE A 1059 42.48 8.25 -22.75
N GLU A 1060 42.98 7.57 -21.73
CA GLU A 1060 43.42 8.16 -20.47
C GLU A 1060 44.71 9.01 -20.63
N VAL A 1061 45.59 8.62 -21.57
CA VAL A 1061 46.72 9.44 -22.05
C VAL A 1061 46.21 10.65 -22.84
N ALA A 1062 45.30 10.44 -23.78
CA ALA A 1062 44.75 11.51 -24.62
C ALA A 1062 44.03 12.58 -23.79
N ARG A 1063 43.35 12.21 -22.71
CA ARG A 1063 42.72 13.16 -21.76
C ARG A 1063 43.72 14.12 -21.11
N ARG A 1064 44.99 13.73 -20.98
CA ARG A 1064 46.05 14.58 -20.44
C ARG A 1064 46.67 15.51 -21.49
N ILE A 1065 46.39 15.28 -22.78
CA ILE A 1065 46.99 15.99 -23.92
C ILE A 1065 45.97 16.92 -24.62
N TYR A 1066 44.70 16.54 -24.71
CA TYR A 1066 43.64 17.26 -25.44
C TYR A 1066 42.51 17.71 -24.51
N ASP A 1067 41.87 18.86 -24.79
CA ASP A 1067 40.67 19.31 -24.05
C ASP A 1067 39.44 18.42 -24.35
N GLU A 1068 38.45 18.43 -23.46
CA GLU A 1068 37.29 17.53 -23.50
C GLU A 1068 36.46 17.69 -24.78
N LYS A 1069 36.28 18.91 -25.28
CA LYS A 1069 35.53 19.18 -26.50
C LYS A 1069 36.26 18.61 -27.71
N THR A 1070 37.57 18.87 -27.83
CA THR A 1070 38.43 18.31 -28.89
C THR A 1070 38.48 16.78 -28.83
N LEU A 1071 38.49 16.19 -27.64
CA LEU A 1071 38.45 14.74 -27.44
C LEU A 1071 37.11 14.13 -27.86
N LEU A 1072 35.99 14.79 -27.56
CA LEU A 1072 34.67 14.36 -28.01
C LEU A 1072 34.53 14.49 -29.54
N GLU A 1073 34.94 15.62 -30.12
CA GLU A 1073 34.89 15.87 -31.56
C GLU A 1073 35.73 14.87 -32.36
N SER A 1074 36.96 14.56 -31.92
CA SER A 1074 37.84 13.60 -32.60
C SER A 1074 37.35 12.15 -32.58
N LYS A 1075 36.43 11.81 -31.65
CA LYS A 1075 35.87 10.46 -31.48
C LYS A 1075 34.57 10.24 -32.25
N LEU A 1076 33.75 11.27 -32.40
CA LEU A 1076 32.38 11.15 -32.95
C LEU A 1076 32.33 10.43 -34.30
N GLU A 1077 33.25 10.74 -35.22
CA GLU A 1077 33.26 10.15 -36.57
C GLU A 1077 33.83 8.73 -36.61
N LYS A 1078 34.62 8.35 -35.60
CA LYS A 1078 35.35 7.06 -35.55
C LYS A 1078 34.65 6.03 -34.66
N GLU A 1079 33.76 6.44 -33.77
CA GLU A 1079 33.10 5.56 -32.81
C GLU A 1079 32.09 4.60 -33.47
N LYS A 1080 32.28 3.29 -33.22
CA LYS A 1080 31.38 2.23 -33.72
C LYS A 1080 29.93 2.44 -33.27
N ILE A 1081 29.72 2.93 -32.04
CA ILE A 1081 28.38 3.18 -31.50
C ILE A 1081 27.67 4.34 -32.21
N ILE A 1082 28.39 5.40 -32.58
CA ILE A 1082 27.82 6.52 -33.34
C ILE A 1082 27.45 6.06 -34.75
N LYS A 1083 28.36 5.36 -35.45
CA LYS A 1083 28.07 4.77 -36.77
C LYS A 1083 26.87 3.82 -36.73
N LYS A 1084 26.78 2.98 -35.69
CA LYS A 1084 25.63 2.09 -35.49
C LYS A 1084 24.34 2.85 -35.25
N SER A 1085 24.38 3.92 -34.46
CA SER A 1085 23.22 4.76 -34.16
C SER A 1085 22.69 5.45 -35.42
N ILE A 1086 23.58 6.03 -36.24
CA ILE A 1086 23.23 6.62 -37.54
C ILE A 1086 22.61 5.56 -38.47
N ASN A 1087 23.20 4.37 -38.53
CA ASN A 1087 22.64 3.27 -39.34
C ASN A 1087 21.24 2.87 -38.85
N VAL A 1088 21.01 2.75 -37.53
CA VAL A 1088 19.69 2.43 -36.97
C VAL A 1088 18.64 3.47 -37.35
N LEU A 1089 19.00 4.75 -37.34
CA LEU A 1089 18.14 5.86 -37.78
C LEU A 1089 17.81 5.81 -39.28
N LYS A 1090 18.75 5.36 -40.13
CA LYS A 1090 18.60 5.34 -41.60
C LYS A 1090 18.03 4.04 -42.19
N SER A 1091 18.20 2.89 -41.53
CA SER A 1091 17.92 1.55 -42.08
C SER A 1091 16.50 1.01 -41.83
N GLY A 1092 15.57 1.84 -41.32
CA GLY A 1092 14.24 1.41 -40.91
C GLY A 1092 14.20 0.58 -39.60
N ALA A 1093 15.36 0.16 -39.09
CA ALA A 1093 15.48 -0.56 -37.83
C ALA A 1093 14.94 0.22 -36.62
N TYR A 1094 15.08 1.55 -36.63
CA TYR A 1094 14.50 2.43 -35.61
C TYR A 1094 12.98 2.24 -35.51
N LYS A 1095 12.25 2.34 -36.62
CA LYS A 1095 10.79 2.20 -36.70
C LYS A 1095 10.32 0.83 -36.20
N LYS A 1096 11.00 -0.24 -36.61
CA LYS A 1096 10.74 -1.62 -36.17
C LYS A 1096 10.87 -1.79 -34.65
N LEU A 1097 11.87 -1.16 -34.02
CA LEU A 1097 12.12 -1.27 -32.58
C LEU A 1097 11.10 -0.50 -31.73
N ILE A 1098 10.56 0.61 -32.23
CA ILE A 1098 9.54 1.41 -31.54
C ILE A 1098 8.10 1.04 -31.94
N GLY A 1099 7.92 0.03 -32.79
CA GLY A 1099 6.60 -0.45 -33.23
C GLY A 1099 5.83 0.52 -34.13
N LYS A 1100 6.54 1.36 -34.92
CA LYS A 1100 5.96 2.32 -35.88
C LYS A 1100 6.21 1.93 -37.34
#